data_AF-A0AAU9TDM8-F1
#
_entry.id   AF-A0AAU9TDM8-F1
#
_cell.length_a   1.000
_cell.length_b   1.000
_cell.length_c   1.000
_cell.angle_alpha   90.00
_cell.angle_beta   90.00
_cell.angle_gamma   90.00
#
_symmetry.space_group_name_H-M   'P 1'
#
loop_
_entity.id
_entity.type
_entity.pdbx_description
1 polymer ?
#
loop_
_entity_poly.entity_id
_entity_poly.type
_entity_poly.pdbx_seq_one_letter_code
_entity_poly.pdbx_strand_id
1 'polypeptide(L)'
;MRTRLGGCEGRCRGVEAALAHSEAARRDAEARLSSVALALRRVCGVQPDGSVQPQARRRLASPARRYSPHRGRDHSEDRNEIIDVDPEMIKKGIRNLMHEVCQIEREKDDYKSQLTVLKKQLKDATEQQGKGEGRLQSLNNNLRSLQEEKSRLQSVLGQKEAQMTALNESVQTKTVEISNLRDKITSLEATLSSINEDKVQNENKSENLRVQLAERVQEVGQLREALAAAEGRAARLDVRRAQLEGDVQRAAVAARDRDQALKKLQERCEGYQRTIASLEDRCTSLKGTVEQLSTSLQKAATAESELRAELSKTQRMLNEAKNNEGNALDKLRQLQKNVANCENERRVLSEKLESAKSALSELKRLNCTLEDQVHRLTNQLANIEVQRADLESQLRMTTWDGKESNDSGELERELHALQRERSELKAKNDALQDTVRKLEAERRMVRPSVLRSKSHDRTEKSVYYSSDLDSGADSTKDSRGYKDYKDYKEVPCKEKPYSSEFNLLELENRELKMKIRRLEKELADKESELAMARNRYFSDKSCGGNRQDIEQYRQAALQAERLLEAREASHRQQIMRLENQLSALRSQLSAEIRRRQAYVSRSGRAARDVQRLRTALGDSLRAVEQDPALDSYTLEHEARKLDSTLTHSLPPLNDSFDSSK
;
A
#
# COMPACT_ATOMS: atom_id res chain seq x y z
N MET A 1 26.64 48.02 45.54
CA MET A 1 27.40 49.16 44.94
C MET A 1 27.19 50.49 45.69
N ARG A 2 25.95 50.99 45.90
CA ARG A 2 25.65 52.29 46.56
C ARG A 2 26.55 52.67 47.77
N THR A 3 26.77 51.74 48.71
CA THR A 3 27.63 51.98 49.89
C THR A 3 29.09 52.27 49.57
N ARG A 4 29.67 51.60 48.56
CA ARG A 4 31.05 51.87 48.09
C ARG A 4 31.16 53.22 47.37
N LEU A 5 30.11 53.64 46.65
CA LEU A 5 30.04 54.98 46.03
C LEU A 5 29.98 56.08 47.08
N GLY A 6 29.05 56.01 48.04
CA GLY A 6 28.97 57.00 49.13
C GLY A 6 30.26 57.09 49.97
N GLY A 7 30.96 55.96 50.18
CA GLY A 7 32.28 55.93 50.83
C GLY A 7 33.44 56.47 49.96
N CYS A 8 33.26 56.64 48.65
CA CYS A 8 34.17 57.39 47.79
C CYS A 8 33.81 58.87 47.76
N GLU A 9 32.53 59.22 47.55
CA GLU A 9 32.02 60.60 47.57
C GLU A 9 32.34 61.32 48.89
N GLY A 10 32.16 60.64 50.03
CA GLY A 10 32.53 61.19 51.35
C GLY A 10 34.04 61.43 51.50
N ARG A 11 34.89 60.61 50.86
CA ARG A 11 36.35 60.85 50.84
C ARG A 11 36.74 61.98 49.89
N CYS A 12 36.10 62.09 48.72
CA CYS A 12 36.27 63.23 47.82
C CYS A 12 35.92 64.54 48.53
N ARG A 13 34.75 64.64 49.16
CA ARG A 13 34.34 65.82 49.95
C ARG A 13 35.28 66.12 51.12
N GLY A 14 35.83 65.09 51.76
CA GLY A 14 36.86 65.26 52.80
C GLY A 14 38.16 65.86 52.27
N VAL A 15 38.61 65.42 51.08
CA VAL A 15 39.79 65.97 50.39
C VAL A 15 39.53 67.40 49.88
N GLU A 16 38.35 67.66 49.33
CA GLU A 16 37.91 69.00 48.89
C GLU A 16 37.90 70.00 50.06
N ALA A 17 37.36 69.60 51.22
CA ALA A 17 37.36 70.41 52.43
C ALA A 17 38.78 70.65 52.99
N ALA A 18 39.64 69.62 52.99
CA ALA A 18 41.04 69.76 53.40
C ALA A 18 41.84 70.67 52.45
N LEU A 19 41.60 70.59 51.14
CA LEU A 19 42.19 71.47 50.14
C LEU A 19 41.74 72.93 50.35
N ALA A 20 40.43 73.18 50.51
CA ALA A 20 39.90 74.51 50.77
C ALA A 20 40.49 75.14 52.06
N HIS A 21 40.65 74.34 53.11
CA HIS A 21 41.31 74.78 54.35
C HIS A 21 42.80 75.07 54.15
N SER A 22 43.52 74.24 53.38
CA SER A 22 44.92 74.46 53.02
C SER A 22 45.12 75.74 52.18
N GLU A 23 44.23 76.00 51.21
CA GLU A 23 44.27 77.25 50.46
C GLU A 23 43.95 78.49 51.32
N ALA A 24 43.00 78.38 52.26
CA ALA A 24 42.72 79.46 53.21
C ALA A 24 43.96 79.78 54.07
N ALA A 25 44.62 78.75 54.61
CA ALA A 25 45.87 78.91 55.35
C ALA A 25 47.00 79.50 54.46
N ARG A 26 47.08 79.13 53.18
CA ARG A 26 48.01 79.75 52.21
C ARG A 26 47.73 81.24 52.02
N ARG A 27 46.47 81.63 51.78
CA ARG A 27 46.08 83.05 51.63
C ARG A 27 46.39 83.86 52.88
N ASP A 28 46.19 83.30 54.07
CA ASP A 28 46.52 83.95 55.34
C ASP A 28 48.04 84.11 55.54
N ALA A 29 48.83 83.10 55.15
CA ALA A 29 50.29 83.18 55.13
C ALA A 29 50.83 84.21 54.11
N GLU A 30 50.23 84.30 52.93
CA GLU A 30 50.55 85.28 51.88
C GLU A 30 50.21 86.71 52.32
N ALA A 31 49.10 86.92 53.04
CA ALA A 31 48.76 88.20 53.65
C ALA A 31 49.76 88.60 54.75
N ARG A 32 50.18 87.66 55.61
CA ARG A 32 51.22 87.89 56.62
C ARG A 32 52.58 88.22 55.99
N LEU A 33 53.00 87.47 54.98
CA LEU A 33 54.21 87.76 54.19
C LEU A 33 54.16 89.14 53.52
N SER A 34 53.02 89.53 52.98
CA SER A 34 52.81 90.86 52.39
C SER A 34 52.96 91.98 53.43
N SER A 35 52.43 91.78 54.64
CA SER A 35 52.61 92.70 55.77
C SER A 35 54.08 92.81 56.20
N VAL A 36 54.79 91.68 56.31
CA VAL A 36 56.23 91.63 56.62
C VAL A 36 57.06 92.31 55.53
N ALA A 37 56.75 92.10 54.25
CA ALA A 37 57.42 92.77 53.13
C ALA A 37 57.19 94.29 53.14
N LEU A 38 55.98 94.75 53.49
CA LEU A 38 55.68 96.17 53.68
C LEU A 38 56.40 96.78 54.89
N ALA A 39 56.60 96.00 55.97
CA ALA A 39 57.39 96.42 57.13
C ALA A 39 58.89 96.52 56.81
N LEU A 40 59.46 95.50 56.14
CA LEU A 40 60.86 95.49 55.69
C LEU A 40 61.14 96.62 54.69
N ARG A 41 60.21 96.93 53.80
CA ARG A 41 60.32 98.12 52.92
C ARG A 41 60.33 99.44 53.70
N ARG A 42 59.50 99.56 54.74
CA ARG A 42 59.40 100.79 55.57
C ARG A 42 60.56 101.00 56.53
N VAL A 43 61.11 99.92 57.11
CA VAL A 43 62.12 99.98 58.18
C VAL A 43 63.54 99.77 57.64
N CYS A 44 63.70 98.84 56.69
CA CYS A 44 65.00 98.40 56.19
C CYS A 44 65.29 98.81 54.73
N GLY A 45 64.37 99.55 54.08
CA GLY A 45 64.57 100.03 52.70
C GLY A 45 64.63 98.92 51.65
N VAL A 46 63.99 97.77 51.90
CA VAL A 46 64.02 96.61 50.99
C VAL A 46 63.10 96.82 49.79
N GLN A 47 63.68 96.78 48.59
CA GLN A 47 62.99 96.88 47.31
C GLN A 47 62.39 95.52 46.88
N PRO A 48 61.43 95.47 45.93
CA PRO A 48 60.74 94.22 45.54
C PRO A 48 61.65 93.15 44.89
N ASP A 49 62.87 93.51 44.50
CA ASP A 49 63.92 92.60 44.01
C ASP A 49 64.79 92.01 45.14
N GLY A 50 64.54 92.38 46.40
CA GLY A 50 65.34 92.00 47.56
C GLY A 50 66.57 92.88 47.81
N SER A 51 66.79 93.93 47.01
CA SER A 51 67.91 94.86 47.22
C SER A 51 67.66 95.80 48.40
N VAL A 52 68.75 96.19 49.08
CA VAL A 52 68.74 97.09 50.26
C VAL A 52 69.44 98.38 49.89
N GLN A 53 68.72 99.50 49.91
CA GLN A 53 69.23 100.78 49.38
C GLN A 53 70.19 101.46 50.38
N PRO A 54 71.50 101.65 50.05
CA PRO A 54 72.49 102.07 51.03
C PRO A 54 72.60 103.60 51.15
N GLN A 55 72.15 104.16 52.27
CA GLN A 55 72.45 105.54 52.64
C GLN A 55 73.05 105.65 54.05
N ALA A 56 73.89 106.67 54.26
CA ALA A 56 74.42 107.12 55.54
C ALA A 56 75.35 106.18 56.36
N ARG A 57 76.37 105.56 55.73
CA ARG A 57 77.62 105.26 56.47
C ARG A 57 78.42 106.57 56.70
N ARG A 58 78.33 107.18 57.88
CA ARG A 58 79.38 108.09 58.40
C ARG A 58 80.35 107.30 59.29
N ARG A 59 81.64 107.62 59.18
CA ARG A 59 82.73 106.96 59.93
C ARG A 59 82.90 107.60 61.31
N LEU A 60 83.29 106.81 62.30
CA LEU A 60 84.19 107.22 63.38
C LEU A 60 85.26 106.13 63.58
N ALA A 61 86.47 106.54 63.92
CA ALA A 61 87.60 105.68 64.23
C ALA A 61 88.50 106.39 65.25
N SER A 62 89.05 105.66 66.22
CA SER A 62 89.85 106.22 67.32
C SER A 62 91.17 105.44 67.48
N PRO A 63 92.32 106.02 67.15
CA PRO A 63 93.64 105.44 67.41
C PRO A 63 94.08 105.62 68.87
N ALA A 64 95.11 104.89 69.30
CA ALA A 64 95.75 105.03 70.61
C ALA A 64 97.28 105.12 70.48
N ARG A 65 97.96 105.88 71.37
CA ARG A 65 99.40 105.72 71.70
C ARG A 65 99.85 106.54 72.94
N ARG A 66 101.13 106.41 73.30
CA ARG A 66 101.79 106.82 74.56
C ARG A 66 102.62 108.13 74.42
N TYR A 67 103.50 108.41 75.37
CA TYR A 67 103.97 109.73 75.83
C TYR A 67 105.52 109.91 75.76
N SER A 68 106.00 111.04 75.22
CA SER A 68 107.30 111.74 75.51
C SER A 68 108.63 110.92 75.35
N PRO A 69 109.86 111.37 75.76
CA PRO A 69 110.40 112.72 76.10
C PRO A 69 111.79 113.06 75.46
N HIS A 70 112.36 114.27 75.65
CA HIS A 70 113.85 114.43 75.74
C HIS A 70 114.43 115.74 76.37
N ARG A 71 115.48 115.55 77.20
CA ARG A 71 116.62 116.43 77.64
C ARG A 71 116.41 117.85 78.25
N GLY A 72 117.36 118.19 79.14
CA GLY A 72 117.74 119.54 79.58
C GLY A 72 119.28 119.69 79.58
N ARG A 73 119.83 120.79 80.14
CA ARG A 73 121.29 120.99 80.35
C ARG A 73 121.61 122.07 81.41
N ASP A 74 122.84 122.01 81.93
CA ASP A 74 123.45 122.72 83.07
C ASP A 74 124.15 124.07 82.73
N HIS A 75 124.89 124.56 83.75
CA HIS A 75 125.92 125.63 83.81
C HIS A 75 125.45 126.98 84.39
N SER A 76 126.03 127.62 85.43
CA SER A 76 127.32 127.59 86.19
C SER A 76 128.23 128.82 85.94
N GLU A 77 129.09 129.11 86.92
CA GLU A 77 130.11 130.19 87.05
C GLU A 77 129.66 131.40 87.90
N ASP A 78 130.42 132.00 88.85
CA ASP A 78 131.82 131.97 89.35
C ASP A 78 132.53 133.35 89.22
N ARG A 79 133.60 133.59 90.00
CA ARG A 79 134.52 134.76 90.03
C ARG A 79 133.97 136.03 90.69
N ASN A 80 134.57 136.54 91.78
CA ASN A 80 135.93 137.08 92.05
C ASN A 80 136.04 138.57 91.74
N GLU A 81 136.37 139.40 92.75
CA GLU A 81 137.47 140.38 92.70
C GLU A 81 137.76 141.01 94.09
N ILE A 82 138.98 140.74 94.60
CA ILE A 82 139.93 141.55 95.41
C ILE A 82 139.46 142.40 96.63
N ILE A 83 140.35 142.41 97.65
CA ILE A 83 140.50 143.33 98.81
C ILE A 83 139.91 142.82 100.14
N ASP A 84 140.78 142.87 101.16
CA ASP A 84 140.67 142.51 102.58
C ASP A 84 139.89 141.25 103.01
N VAL A 85 140.63 140.32 103.62
CA VAL A 85 140.11 139.04 104.13
C VAL A 85 139.64 139.20 105.58
N ASP A 86 138.34 139.40 105.78
CA ASP A 86 137.69 139.20 107.08
C ASP A 86 137.69 137.69 107.44
N PRO A 87 138.34 137.25 108.54
CA PRO A 87 138.38 135.85 108.95
C PRO A 87 137.01 135.21 109.21
N GLU A 88 135.95 135.97 109.49
CA GLU A 88 134.61 135.44 109.72
C GLU A 88 133.91 134.98 108.43
N MET A 89 134.24 135.55 107.25
CA MET A 89 133.69 135.06 105.99
C MET A 89 134.15 133.63 105.66
N ILE A 90 135.40 133.29 105.96
CA ILE A 90 135.93 131.92 105.76
C ILE A 90 135.18 130.93 106.66
N LYS A 91 134.93 131.29 107.93
CA LYS A 91 134.12 130.47 108.85
C LYS A 91 132.66 130.33 108.42
N LYS A 92 132.12 131.27 107.62
CA LYS A 92 130.79 131.15 107.02
C LYS A 92 130.81 130.22 105.80
N GLY A 93 131.79 130.35 104.91
CA GLY A 93 131.98 129.45 103.76
C GLY A 93 132.14 127.98 104.15
N ILE A 94 132.97 127.69 105.16
CA ILE A 94 133.16 126.31 105.66
C ILE A 94 131.86 125.74 106.25
N ARG A 95 131.06 126.55 106.96
CA ARG A 95 129.73 126.12 107.47
C ARG A 95 128.75 125.84 106.33
N ASN A 96 128.73 126.67 105.28
CA ASN A 96 127.90 126.42 104.11
C ASN A 96 128.29 125.10 103.42
N LEU A 97 129.58 124.88 103.17
CA LEU A 97 130.10 123.63 102.59
C LEU A 97 129.77 122.40 103.47
N MET A 98 129.84 122.51 104.80
CA MET A 98 129.40 121.44 105.70
C MET A 98 127.89 121.16 105.60
N HIS A 99 127.06 122.20 105.46
CA HIS A 99 125.62 122.04 105.23
C HIS A 99 125.32 121.41 103.86
N GLU A 100 126.04 121.83 102.80
CA GLU A 100 125.93 121.28 101.45
C GLU A 100 126.37 119.80 101.40
N VAL A 101 127.49 119.44 102.04
CA VAL A 101 127.91 118.03 102.15
C VAL A 101 126.88 117.20 102.90
N CYS A 102 126.40 117.67 104.07
CA CYS A 102 125.31 116.98 104.80
C CYS A 102 124.01 116.87 103.98
N GLN A 103 123.70 117.85 103.13
CA GLN A 103 122.53 117.84 102.27
C GLN A 103 122.72 116.85 101.11
N ILE A 104 123.88 116.85 100.44
CA ILE A 104 124.24 115.90 99.39
C ILE A 104 124.30 114.47 99.95
N GLU A 105 124.74 114.26 101.19
CA GLU A 105 124.71 112.93 101.83
C GLU A 105 123.29 112.44 102.13
N ARG A 106 122.39 113.33 102.56
CA ARG A 106 120.95 113.03 102.69
C ARG A 106 120.33 112.70 101.34
N GLU A 107 120.54 113.55 100.33
CA GLU A 107 120.02 113.34 98.98
C GLU A 107 120.58 112.04 98.36
N LYS A 108 121.86 111.74 98.57
CA LYS A 108 122.50 110.46 98.21
C LYS A 108 121.82 109.27 98.85
N ASP A 109 121.45 109.36 100.13
CA ASP A 109 120.79 108.27 100.86
C ASP A 109 119.27 108.19 100.56
N ASP A 110 118.62 109.32 100.30
CA ASP A 110 117.28 109.40 99.74
C ASP A 110 117.24 108.77 98.33
N TYR A 111 118.20 109.10 97.45
CA TYR A 111 118.33 108.48 96.13
C TYR A 111 118.67 106.99 96.23
N LYS A 112 119.49 106.54 97.20
CA LYS A 112 119.64 105.09 97.49
C LYS A 112 118.30 104.47 97.87
N SER A 113 117.51 105.12 98.72
CA SER A 113 116.20 104.61 99.15
C SER A 113 115.19 104.56 97.99
N GLN A 114 115.17 105.59 97.15
CA GLN A 114 114.38 105.61 95.91
C GLN A 114 114.84 104.49 94.97
N LEU A 115 116.14 104.25 94.85
CA LEU A 115 116.70 103.20 93.98
C LEU A 115 116.42 101.79 94.53
N THR A 116 116.39 101.57 95.85
CA THR A 116 115.92 100.29 96.44
C THR A 116 114.41 100.12 96.31
N VAL A 117 113.61 101.19 96.48
CA VAL A 117 112.16 101.18 96.21
C VAL A 117 111.88 100.89 94.73
N LEU A 118 112.57 101.52 93.79
CA LEU A 118 112.45 101.28 92.35
C LEU A 118 112.91 99.86 91.96
N LYS A 119 114.00 99.34 92.56
CA LYS A 119 114.39 97.93 92.40
C LYS A 119 113.33 96.97 92.91
N LYS A 120 112.68 97.28 94.05
CA LYS A 120 111.56 96.48 94.56
C LYS A 120 110.36 96.56 93.62
N GLN A 121 109.94 97.76 93.21
CA GLN A 121 108.83 97.95 92.26
C GLN A 121 109.09 97.24 90.92
N LEU A 122 110.32 97.27 90.41
CA LEU A 122 110.72 96.52 89.23
C LEU A 122 110.63 95.01 89.46
N LYS A 123 111.11 94.50 90.60
CA LYS A 123 110.97 93.08 90.95
C LYS A 123 109.49 92.67 91.06
N ASP A 124 108.71 93.40 91.83
CA ASP A 124 107.27 93.17 92.03
C ASP A 124 106.53 93.22 90.68
N ALA A 125 106.90 94.13 89.76
CA ALA A 125 106.38 94.19 88.41
C ALA A 125 106.80 93.00 87.52
N THR A 126 108.06 92.55 87.58
CA THR A 126 108.50 91.34 86.85
C THR A 126 107.83 90.08 87.40
N GLU A 127 107.57 90.00 88.71
CA GLU A 127 106.79 88.91 89.29
C GLU A 127 105.31 88.97 88.88
N GLN A 128 104.70 90.16 88.79
CA GLN A 128 103.36 90.34 88.24
C GLN A 128 103.31 89.96 86.75
N GLN A 129 104.33 90.33 85.97
CA GLN A 129 104.47 89.93 84.57
C GLN A 129 104.54 88.41 84.44
N GLY A 130 105.43 87.72 85.17
CA GLY A 130 105.52 86.26 85.14
C GLY A 130 104.23 85.56 85.60
N LYS A 131 103.53 86.11 86.60
CA LYS A 131 102.19 85.64 87.02
C LYS A 131 101.13 85.87 85.92
N GLY A 132 101.26 86.94 85.14
CA GLY A 132 100.43 87.23 83.96
C GLY A 132 100.72 86.31 82.78
N GLU A 133 102.00 86.07 82.48
CA GLU A 133 102.46 85.18 81.42
C GLU A 133 102.07 83.72 81.70
N GLY A 134 102.22 83.23 82.93
CA GLY A 134 101.75 81.90 83.33
C GLY A 134 100.22 81.74 83.22
N ARG A 135 99.44 82.79 83.56
CA ARG A 135 97.99 82.82 83.32
C ARG A 135 97.66 82.81 81.82
N LEU A 136 98.38 83.58 81.00
CA LEU A 136 98.19 83.65 79.55
C LEU A 136 98.56 82.32 78.88
N GLN A 137 99.63 81.65 79.31
CA GLN A 137 100.03 80.33 78.84
C GLN A 137 98.98 79.26 79.22
N SER A 138 98.45 79.31 80.45
CA SER A 138 97.33 78.45 80.89
C SER A 138 96.07 78.68 80.03
N LEU A 139 95.69 79.94 79.79
CA LEU A 139 94.57 80.28 78.91
C LEU A 139 94.78 79.83 77.45
N ASN A 140 96.00 79.94 76.91
CA ASN A 140 96.33 79.45 75.57
C ASN A 140 96.26 77.91 75.48
N ASN A 141 96.70 77.20 76.52
CA ASN A 141 96.59 75.75 76.59
C ASN A 141 95.12 75.31 76.65
N ASN A 142 94.31 75.97 77.49
CA ASN A 142 92.86 75.71 77.61
C ASN A 142 92.11 76.07 76.31
N LEU A 143 92.49 77.15 75.62
CA LEU A 143 91.93 77.50 74.32
C LEU A 143 92.27 76.43 73.27
N ARG A 144 93.48 75.88 73.30
CA ARG A 144 93.87 74.78 72.39
C ARG A 144 93.09 73.51 72.70
N SER A 145 92.96 73.09 73.96
CA SER A 145 92.18 71.90 74.30
C SER A 145 90.70 72.07 73.93
N LEU A 146 90.11 73.27 74.11
CA LEU A 146 88.76 73.57 73.63
C LEU A 146 88.64 73.58 72.10
N GLN A 147 89.69 73.94 71.36
CA GLN A 147 89.72 73.82 69.89
C GLN A 147 89.82 72.36 69.44
N GLU A 148 90.64 71.55 70.11
CA GLU A 148 90.77 70.11 69.89
C GLU A 148 89.46 69.38 70.22
N GLU A 149 88.84 69.66 71.37
CA GLU A 149 87.51 69.17 71.75
C GLU A 149 86.42 69.60 70.75
N LYS A 150 86.41 70.86 70.32
CA LYS A 150 85.49 71.34 69.27
C LYS A 150 85.68 70.55 67.97
N SER A 151 86.92 70.37 67.50
CA SER A 151 87.18 69.62 66.26
C SER A 151 86.76 68.14 66.37
N ARG A 152 86.99 67.52 67.54
CA ARG A 152 86.55 66.18 67.87
C ARG A 152 85.03 66.07 67.88
N LEU A 153 84.33 67.02 68.50
CA LEU A 153 82.86 67.08 68.53
C LEU A 153 82.27 67.31 67.13
N GLN A 154 82.89 68.16 66.30
CA GLN A 154 82.49 68.34 64.90
C GLN A 154 82.70 67.06 64.07
N SER A 155 83.81 66.33 64.28
CA SER A 155 84.05 65.04 63.63
C SER A 155 83.06 63.96 64.07
N VAL A 156 82.69 63.92 65.36
CA VAL A 156 81.68 62.99 65.90
C VAL A 156 80.29 63.35 65.38
N LEU A 157 79.95 64.64 65.28
CA LEU A 157 78.70 65.10 64.70
C LEU A 157 78.58 64.68 63.22
N GLY A 158 79.58 64.98 62.40
CA GLY A 158 79.59 64.57 60.98
C GLY A 158 79.54 63.04 60.80
N GLN A 159 80.20 62.27 61.68
CA GLN A 159 80.08 60.81 61.68
C GLN A 159 78.65 60.36 62.06
N LYS A 160 77.97 61.05 62.97
CA LYS A 160 76.59 60.75 63.35
C LYS A 160 75.58 61.17 62.28
N GLU A 161 75.81 62.28 61.60
CA GLU A 161 75.03 62.71 60.42
C GLU A 161 75.13 61.65 59.30
N ALA A 162 76.36 61.19 58.98
CA ALA A 162 76.57 60.12 58.00
C ALA A 162 75.95 58.76 58.41
N GLN A 163 75.93 58.43 59.71
CA GLN A 163 75.23 57.25 60.22
C GLN A 163 73.70 57.40 60.10
N MET A 164 73.15 58.60 60.34
CA MET A 164 71.73 58.88 60.21
C MET A 164 71.26 58.87 58.74
N THR A 165 72.05 59.38 57.79
CA THR A 165 71.70 59.29 56.36
C THR A 165 71.70 57.86 55.87
N ALA A 166 72.73 57.06 56.18
CA ALA A 166 72.79 55.64 55.80
C ALA A 166 71.66 54.81 56.43
N LEU A 167 71.24 55.12 57.67
CA LEU A 167 70.07 54.49 58.29
C LEU A 167 68.76 54.91 57.60
N ASN A 168 68.60 56.19 57.22
CA ASN A 168 67.42 56.65 56.49
C ASN A 168 67.31 56.01 55.09
N GLU A 169 68.42 55.86 54.38
CA GLU A 169 68.48 55.15 53.08
C GLU A 169 68.11 53.66 53.23
N SER A 170 68.60 53.01 54.29
CA SER A 170 68.21 51.64 54.65
C SER A 170 66.72 51.52 54.98
N VAL A 171 66.14 52.48 55.71
CA VAL A 171 64.70 52.52 55.98
C VAL A 171 63.89 52.79 54.71
N GLN A 172 64.33 53.67 53.81
CA GLN A 172 63.63 53.93 52.54
C GLN A 172 63.63 52.71 51.62
N THR A 173 64.79 52.07 51.44
CA THR A 173 64.90 50.84 50.64
C THR A 173 64.02 49.72 51.20
N LYS A 174 64.02 49.49 52.52
CA LYS A 174 63.12 48.52 53.17
C LYS A 174 61.64 48.92 53.07
N THR A 175 61.31 50.22 53.07
CA THR A 175 59.94 50.69 52.85
C THR A 175 59.45 50.37 51.43
N VAL A 176 60.31 50.53 50.42
CA VAL A 176 60.00 50.17 49.02
C VAL A 176 59.87 48.66 48.85
N GLU A 177 60.77 47.86 49.44
CA GLU A 177 60.64 46.39 49.46
C GLU A 177 59.29 45.95 50.07
N ILE A 178 58.90 46.54 51.20
CA ILE A 178 57.62 46.25 51.87
C ILE A 178 56.41 46.65 51.00
N SER A 179 56.49 47.74 50.22
CA SER A 179 55.44 48.08 49.24
C SER A 179 55.35 47.02 48.15
N ASN A 180 56.46 46.72 47.48
CA ASN A 180 56.52 45.74 46.39
C ASN A 180 56.02 44.35 46.83
N LEU A 181 56.30 43.96 48.08
CA LEU A 181 55.79 42.71 48.67
C LEU A 181 54.27 42.75 48.94
N ARG A 182 53.72 43.88 49.39
CA ARG A 182 52.26 44.05 49.54
C ARG A 182 51.54 43.99 48.20
N ASP A 183 52.06 44.70 47.19
CA ASP A 183 51.49 44.72 45.84
C ASP A 183 51.53 43.30 45.22
N LYS A 184 52.61 42.55 45.46
CA LYS A 184 52.72 41.14 45.07
C LYS A 184 51.75 40.22 45.83
N ILE A 185 51.53 40.43 47.13
CA ILE A 185 50.52 39.69 47.90
C ILE A 185 49.13 39.94 47.34
N THR A 186 48.72 41.20 47.13
CA THR A 186 47.41 41.53 46.57
C THR A 186 47.23 41.02 45.14
N SER A 187 48.29 40.99 44.32
CA SER A 187 48.26 40.32 43.02
C SER A 187 48.04 38.81 43.14
N LEU A 188 48.67 38.14 44.11
CA LEU A 188 48.52 36.70 44.33
C LEU A 188 47.11 36.37 44.87
N GLU A 189 46.61 37.15 45.83
CA GLU A 189 45.23 37.05 46.36
C GLU A 189 44.19 37.16 45.24
N ALA A 190 44.35 38.11 44.31
CA ALA A 190 43.48 38.26 43.15
C ALA A 190 43.53 37.03 42.22
N THR A 191 44.72 36.51 41.91
CA THR A 191 44.84 35.27 41.11
C THR A 191 44.25 34.06 41.81
N LEU A 192 44.36 33.96 43.13
CA LEU A 192 43.82 32.86 43.93
C LEU A 192 42.29 32.91 43.96
N SER A 193 41.66 34.10 44.04
CA SER A 193 40.20 34.24 43.87
C SER A 193 39.75 33.72 42.51
N SER A 194 40.40 34.18 41.43
CA SER A 194 40.07 33.74 40.06
C SER A 194 40.18 32.22 39.89
N ILE A 195 41.28 31.62 40.37
CA ILE A 195 41.49 30.16 40.30
C ILE A 195 40.44 29.40 41.13
N ASN A 196 40.02 29.94 42.27
CA ASN A 196 38.96 29.34 43.09
C ASN A 196 37.57 29.47 42.43
N GLU A 197 37.27 30.58 41.78
CA GLU A 197 36.04 30.78 41.00
C GLU A 197 35.99 29.83 39.78
N ASP A 198 37.10 29.71 39.03
CA ASP A 198 37.23 28.76 37.93
C ASP A 198 37.13 27.30 38.40
N LYS A 199 37.72 26.98 39.56
CA LYS A 199 37.57 25.65 40.19
C LYS A 199 36.10 25.34 40.46
N VAL A 200 35.37 26.22 41.14
CA VAL A 200 33.94 26.02 41.46
C VAL A 200 33.09 25.92 40.19
N GLN A 201 33.38 26.71 39.16
CA GLN A 201 32.73 26.56 37.86
C GLN A 201 32.98 25.18 37.24
N ASN A 202 34.20 24.65 37.35
CA ASN A 202 34.56 23.36 36.76
C ASN A 202 34.03 22.17 37.58
N GLU A 203 33.92 22.30 38.90
CA GLU A 203 33.20 21.35 39.76
C GLU A 203 31.71 21.30 39.39
N ASN A 204 31.06 22.45 39.22
CA ASN A 204 29.66 22.53 38.77
C ASN A 204 29.46 21.94 37.35
N LYS A 205 30.39 22.19 36.40
CA LYS A 205 30.36 21.56 35.07
C LYS A 205 30.52 20.03 35.17
N SER A 206 31.42 19.56 36.04
CA SER A 206 31.63 18.12 36.28
C SER A 206 30.38 17.44 36.85
N GLU A 207 29.67 18.09 37.78
CA GLU A 207 28.46 17.50 38.37
C GLU A 207 27.30 17.47 37.38
N ASN A 208 27.09 18.53 36.60
CA ASN A 208 26.11 18.54 35.51
C ASN A 208 26.37 17.42 34.48
N LEU A 209 27.65 17.13 34.17
CA LEU A 209 28.02 16.02 33.29
C LEU A 209 27.81 14.64 33.93
N ARG A 210 27.93 14.49 35.26
CA ARG A 210 27.57 13.26 35.98
C ARG A 210 26.07 13.00 35.95
N VAL A 211 25.25 14.02 36.16
CA VAL A 211 23.78 13.91 36.07
C VAL A 211 23.38 13.49 34.66
N GLN A 212 23.87 14.18 33.62
CA GLN A 212 23.60 13.80 32.23
C GLN A 212 24.09 12.38 31.89
N LEU A 213 25.22 11.93 32.43
CA LEU A 213 25.69 10.56 32.25
C LEU A 213 24.73 9.55 32.90
N ALA A 214 24.22 9.82 34.10
CA ALA A 214 23.25 8.96 34.77
C ALA A 214 21.93 8.87 34.00
N GLU A 215 21.42 10.00 33.48
CA GLU A 215 20.24 10.06 32.60
C GLU A 215 20.44 9.18 31.35
N ARG A 216 21.57 9.32 30.65
CA ARG A 216 21.86 8.50 29.45
C ARG A 216 22.06 7.02 29.77
N VAL A 217 22.58 6.66 30.94
CA VAL A 217 22.65 5.26 31.40
C VAL A 217 21.24 4.70 31.66
N GLN A 218 20.33 5.50 32.23
CA GLN A 218 18.93 5.12 32.45
C GLN A 218 18.17 4.94 31.12
N GLU A 219 18.30 5.88 30.18
CA GLU A 219 17.73 5.77 28.82
C GLU A 219 18.22 4.49 28.12
N VAL A 220 19.52 4.19 28.18
CA VAL A 220 20.10 2.98 27.57
C VAL A 220 19.56 1.70 28.24
N GLY A 221 19.23 1.73 29.53
CA GLY A 221 18.49 0.65 30.20
C GLY A 221 17.09 0.46 29.61
N GLN A 222 16.29 1.53 29.59
CA GLN A 222 14.91 1.51 29.06
C GLN A 222 14.86 1.07 27.59
N LEU A 223 15.80 1.51 26.76
CA LEU A 223 15.89 1.12 25.35
C LEU A 223 16.25 -0.37 25.17
N ARG A 224 17.06 -0.95 26.06
CA ARG A 224 17.35 -2.40 26.06
C ARG A 224 16.14 -3.23 26.47
N GLU A 225 15.39 -2.79 27.48
CA GLU A 225 14.13 -3.43 27.90
C GLU A 225 13.08 -3.37 26.77
N ALA A 226 12.95 -2.21 26.13
CA ALA A 226 12.05 -2.03 24.98
C ALA A 226 12.44 -2.89 23.77
N LEU A 227 13.75 -3.04 23.51
CA LEU A 227 14.29 -3.93 22.47
C LEU A 227 13.99 -5.41 22.79
N ALA A 228 14.33 -5.89 23.97
CA ALA A 228 14.05 -7.28 24.38
C ALA A 228 12.53 -7.59 24.36
N ALA A 229 11.70 -6.62 24.73
CA ALA A 229 10.24 -6.74 24.61
C ALA A 229 9.76 -6.76 23.14
N ALA A 230 10.46 -6.12 22.21
CA ALA A 230 10.18 -6.16 20.78
C ALA A 230 10.64 -7.48 20.14
N GLU A 231 11.85 -7.94 20.43
CA GLU A 231 12.39 -9.24 20.01
C GLU A 231 11.50 -10.39 20.51
N GLY A 232 11.07 -10.35 21.78
CA GLY A 232 10.11 -11.29 22.34
C GLY A 232 8.73 -11.23 21.67
N ARG A 233 8.30 -10.09 21.11
CA ARG A 233 7.09 -10.01 20.28
C ARG A 233 7.33 -10.62 18.89
N ALA A 234 8.46 -10.36 18.25
CA ALA A 234 8.81 -10.91 16.94
C ALA A 234 8.84 -12.45 16.97
N ALA A 235 9.56 -13.05 17.92
CA ALA A 235 9.63 -14.50 18.07
C ALA A 235 8.24 -15.17 18.27
N ARG A 236 7.31 -14.50 18.97
CA ARG A 236 5.91 -14.98 19.10
C ARG A 236 5.12 -14.88 17.79
N LEU A 237 5.38 -13.85 16.98
CA LEU A 237 4.76 -13.70 15.65
C LEU A 237 5.32 -14.72 14.66
N ASP A 238 6.62 -15.03 14.70
CA ASP A 238 7.23 -16.06 13.84
C ASP A 238 6.67 -17.46 14.12
N VAL A 239 6.53 -17.84 15.41
CA VAL A 239 5.86 -19.10 15.80
C VAL A 239 4.41 -19.13 15.33
N ARG A 240 3.66 -18.02 15.48
CA ARG A 240 2.27 -17.94 15.02
C ARG A 240 2.16 -17.98 13.49
N ARG A 241 3.11 -17.40 12.77
CA ARG A 241 3.23 -17.47 11.31
C ARG A 241 3.47 -18.91 10.85
N ALA A 242 4.47 -19.60 11.41
CA ALA A 242 4.75 -21.00 11.08
C ALA A 242 3.56 -21.93 11.36
N GLN A 243 2.81 -21.68 12.44
CA GLN A 243 1.56 -22.39 12.72
C GLN A 243 0.53 -22.21 11.59
N LEU A 244 0.30 -20.95 11.17
CA LEU A 244 -0.66 -20.60 10.12
C LEU A 244 -0.23 -21.11 8.73
N GLU A 245 1.07 -21.10 8.42
CA GLU A 245 1.61 -21.72 7.21
C GLU A 245 1.32 -23.23 7.18
N GLY A 246 1.44 -23.90 8.33
CA GLY A 246 1.03 -25.30 8.50
C GLY A 246 -0.49 -25.54 8.38
N ASP A 247 -1.33 -24.61 8.87
CA ASP A 247 -2.79 -24.67 8.70
C ASP A 247 -3.19 -24.52 7.21
N VAL A 248 -2.56 -23.58 6.51
CA VAL A 248 -2.76 -23.37 5.06
C VAL A 248 -2.32 -24.60 4.25
N GLN A 249 -1.19 -25.23 4.58
CA GLN A 249 -0.76 -26.48 3.95
C GLN A 249 -1.78 -27.62 4.16
N ARG A 250 -2.29 -27.81 5.39
CA ARG A 250 -3.35 -28.78 5.67
C ARG A 250 -4.63 -28.51 4.88
N ALA A 251 -5.06 -27.24 4.81
CA ALA A 251 -6.23 -26.83 4.04
C ALA A 251 -6.05 -27.08 2.53
N ALA A 252 -4.87 -26.80 1.97
CA ALA A 252 -4.56 -27.01 0.55
C ALA A 252 -4.58 -28.50 0.15
N VAL A 253 -4.04 -29.40 1.00
CA VAL A 253 -4.17 -30.86 0.80
C VAL A 253 -5.63 -31.28 0.84
N ALA A 254 -6.36 -30.87 1.88
CA ALA A 254 -7.78 -31.22 2.03
C ALA A 254 -8.70 -30.61 0.95
N ALA A 255 -8.28 -29.55 0.26
CA ALA A 255 -8.94 -29.04 -0.95
C ALA A 255 -8.63 -29.95 -2.16
N ARG A 256 -7.35 -30.24 -2.42
CA ARG A 256 -6.91 -31.12 -3.51
C ARG A 256 -7.52 -32.51 -3.46
N ASP A 257 -7.78 -33.05 -2.27
CA ASP A 257 -8.45 -34.35 -2.09
C ASP A 257 -9.95 -34.28 -2.39
N ARG A 258 -10.61 -33.15 -2.08
CA ARG A 258 -11.99 -32.88 -2.51
C ARG A 258 -12.09 -32.71 -4.03
N ASP A 259 -11.14 -32.02 -4.66
CA ASP A 259 -11.11 -31.86 -6.13
C ASP A 259 -10.97 -33.22 -6.84
N GLN A 260 -10.15 -34.13 -6.28
CA GLN A 260 -10.04 -35.50 -6.78
C GLN A 260 -11.34 -36.31 -6.58
N ALA A 261 -12.04 -36.13 -5.46
CA ALA A 261 -13.33 -36.77 -5.22
C ALA A 261 -14.42 -36.22 -6.16
N LEU A 262 -14.45 -34.91 -6.40
CA LEU A 262 -15.37 -34.26 -7.34
C LEU A 262 -15.14 -34.74 -8.77
N LYS A 263 -13.89 -34.85 -9.24
CA LYS A 263 -13.57 -35.40 -10.57
C LYS A 263 -14.08 -36.83 -10.73
N LYS A 264 -13.82 -37.71 -9.76
CA LYS A 264 -14.33 -39.11 -9.77
C LYS A 264 -15.87 -39.18 -9.78
N LEU A 265 -16.55 -38.25 -9.10
CA LEU A 265 -18.01 -38.16 -9.15
C LEU A 265 -18.50 -37.63 -10.51
N GLN A 266 -17.83 -36.63 -11.09
CA GLN A 266 -18.15 -36.10 -12.41
C GLN A 266 -17.98 -37.16 -13.51
N GLU A 267 -16.83 -37.84 -13.56
CA GLU A 267 -16.54 -38.96 -14.47
C GLU A 267 -17.65 -40.03 -14.42
N ARG A 268 -18.16 -40.32 -13.21
CA ARG A 268 -19.26 -41.28 -13.00
C ARG A 268 -20.61 -40.72 -13.45
N CYS A 269 -20.89 -39.44 -13.24
CA CYS A 269 -22.10 -38.79 -13.75
C CYS A 269 -22.12 -38.72 -15.28
N GLU A 270 -21.01 -38.38 -15.92
CA GLU A 270 -20.85 -38.45 -17.38
C GLU A 270 -21.00 -39.89 -17.90
N GLY A 271 -20.51 -40.87 -17.14
CA GLY A 271 -20.77 -42.30 -17.39
C GLY A 271 -22.26 -42.63 -17.40
N TYR A 272 -23.01 -42.18 -16.38
CA TYR A 272 -24.47 -42.37 -16.33
C TYR A 272 -25.20 -41.64 -17.47
N GLN A 273 -24.82 -40.40 -17.79
CA GLN A 273 -25.38 -39.65 -18.94
C GLN A 273 -25.20 -40.42 -20.26
N ARG A 274 -24.01 -40.98 -20.51
CA ARG A 274 -23.73 -41.84 -21.68
C ARG A 274 -24.61 -43.11 -21.69
N THR A 275 -24.86 -43.73 -20.54
CA THR A 275 -25.79 -44.89 -20.47
C THR A 275 -27.25 -44.51 -20.65
N ILE A 276 -27.68 -43.32 -20.19
CA ILE A 276 -29.05 -42.82 -20.36
C ILE A 276 -29.31 -42.58 -21.85
N ALA A 277 -28.45 -41.83 -22.54
CA ALA A 277 -28.59 -41.57 -23.98
C ALA A 277 -28.67 -42.88 -24.79
N SER A 278 -27.81 -43.86 -24.51
CA SER A 278 -27.86 -45.17 -25.18
C SER A 278 -29.15 -45.97 -24.90
N LEU A 279 -29.77 -45.80 -23.72
CA LEU A 279 -31.08 -46.38 -23.41
C LEU A 279 -32.22 -45.61 -24.08
N GLU A 280 -32.11 -44.29 -24.23
CA GLU A 280 -33.05 -43.45 -24.97
C GLU A 280 -33.04 -43.80 -26.46
N ASP A 281 -31.86 -43.96 -27.09
CA ASP A 281 -31.69 -44.45 -28.46
C ASP A 281 -32.29 -45.84 -28.65
N ARG A 282 -32.11 -46.75 -27.67
CA ARG A 282 -32.74 -48.08 -27.73
C ARG A 282 -34.25 -47.99 -27.60
N CYS A 283 -34.77 -47.07 -26.79
CA CYS A 283 -36.20 -46.85 -26.62
C CYS A 283 -36.86 -46.18 -27.82
N THR A 284 -36.19 -45.25 -28.53
CA THR A 284 -36.69 -44.68 -29.78
C THR A 284 -36.69 -45.71 -30.91
N SER A 285 -35.64 -46.52 -31.03
CA SER A 285 -35.58 -47.66 -31.95
C SER A 285 -36.72 -48.66 -31.72
N LEU A 286 -36.97 -49.05 -30.45
CA LEU A 286 -38.08 -49.94 -30.09
C LEU A 286 -39.47 -49.34 -30.33
N LYS A 287 -39.65 -48.02 -30.17
CA LYS A 287 -40.90 -47.34 -30.59
C LYS A 287 -41.11 -47.46 -32.10
N GLY A 288 -40.06 -47.22 -32.89
CA GLY A 288 -40.11 -47.36 -34.34
C GLY A 288 -40.47 -48.78 -34.79
N THR A 289 -39.96 -49.84 -34.15
CA THR A 289 -40.36 -51.21 -34.47
C THR A 289 -41.80 -51.53 -34.04
N VAL A 290 -42.27 -50.99 -32.92
CA VAL A 290 -43.69 -51.09 -32.52
C VAL A 290 -44.60 -50.40 -33.53
N GLU A 291 -44.27 -49.19 -33.98
CA GLU A 291 -45.06 -48.45 -35.00
C GLU A 291 -45.08 -49.19 -36.35
N GLN A 292 -43.97 -49.80 -36.76
CA GLN A 292 -43.90 -50.67 -37.95
C GLN A 292 -44.77 -51.93 -37.79
N LEU A 293 -44.75 -52.57 -36.62
CA LEU A 293 -45.59 -53.75 -36.34
C LEU A 293 -47.08 -53.37 -36.26
N SER A 294 -47.44 -52.24 -35.64
CA SER A 294 -48.81 -51.75 -35.59
C SER A 294 -49.36 -51.38 -36.97
N THR A 295 -48.56 -50.74 -37.84
CA THR A 295 -48.99 -50.44 -39.22
C THR A 295 -49.05 -51.69 -40.10
N SER A 296 -48.21 -52.70 -39.85
CA SER A 296 -48.31 -54.02 -40.49
C SER A 296 -49.58 -54.78 -40.04
N LEU A 297 -49.86 -54.78 -38.74
CA LEU A 297 -51.06 -55.39 -38.15
C LEU A 297 -52.35 -54.72 -38.67
N GLN A 298 -52.36 -53.39 -38.79
CA GLN A 298 -53.51 -52.67 -39.35
C GLN A 298 -53.77 -53.06 -40.82
N LYS A 299 -52.71 -53.22 -41.64
CA LYS A 299 -52.82 -53.69 -43.03
C LYS A 299 -53.32 -55.14 -43.11
N ALA A 300 -52.87 -56.00 -42.20
CA ALA A 300 -53.36 -57.37 -42.10
C ALA A 300 -54.85 -57.41 -41.70
N ALA A 301 -55.28 -56.56 -40.77
CA ALA A 301 -56.68 -56.46 -40.34
C ALA A 301 -57.61 -55.89 -41.44
N THR A 302 -57.15 -54.93 -42.26
CA THR A 302 -57.93 -54.48 -43.42
C THR A 302 -58.04 -55.57 -44.48
N ALA A 303 -56.95 -56.27 -44.79
CA ALA A 303 -56.98 -57.40 -45.73
C ALA A 303 -57.86 -58.56 -45.22
N GLU A 304 -57.88 -58.83 -43.91
CA GLU A 304 -58.81 -59.81 -43.33
C GLU A 304 -60.27 -59.35 -43.45
N SER A 305 -60.54 -58.05 -43.25
CA SER A 305 -61.88 -57.48 -43.44
C SER A 305 -62.36 -57.61 -44.89
N GLU A 306 -61.50 -57.33 -45.87
CA GLU A 306 -61.76 -57.51 -47.29
C GLU A 306 -62.03 -58.98 -47.64
N LEU A 307 -61.22 -59.91 -47.14
CA LEU A 307 -61.42 -61.36 -47.31
C LEU A 307 -62.72 -61.85 -46.66
N ARG A 308 -63.10 -61.33 -45.48
CA ARG A 308 -64.39 -61.61 -44.83
C ARG A 308 -65.57 -61.06 -45.63
N ALA A 309 -65.41 -59.91 -46.29
CA ALA A 309 -66.44 -59.32 -47.17
C ALA A 309 -66.63 -60.13 -48.46
N GLU A 310 -65.55 -60.56 -49.11
CA GLU A 310 -65.61 -61.47 -50.27
C GLU A 310 -66.10 -62.87 -49.89
N LEU A 311 -65.79 -63.38 -48.69
CA LEU A 311 -66.40 -64.60 -48.15
C LEU A 311 -67.91 -64.45 -47.94
N SER A 312 -68.38 -63.32 -47.39
CA SER A 312 -69.81 -63.01 -47.28
C SER A 312 -70.51 -62.90 -48.64
N LYS A 313 -69.84 -62.33 -49.63
CA LYS A 313 -70.33 -62.19 -51.01
C LYS A 313 -70.41 -63.54 -51.73
N THR A 314 -69.36 -64.37 -51.65
CA THR A 314 -69.37 -65.73 -52.21
C THR A 314 -70.36 -66.65 -51.50
N GLN A 315 -70.53 -66.53 -50.17
CA GLN A 315 -71.58 -67.26 -49.42
C GLN A 315 -73.00 -66.87 -49.86
N ARG A 316 -73.24 -65.58 -50.18
CA ARG A 316 -74.52 -65.14 -50.77
C ARG A 316 -74.73 -65.72 -52.17
N MET A 317 -73.75 -65.60 -53.07
CA MET A 317 -73.83 -66.19 -54.41
C MET A 317 -74.02 -67.72 -54.36
N LEU A 318 -73.42 -68.42 -53.40
CA LEU A 318 -73.61 -69.85 -53.18
C LEU A 318 -75.03 -70.19 -52.71
N ASN A 319 -75.62 -69.38 -51.83
CA ASN A 319 -77.00 -69.55 -51.39
C ASN A 319 -78.01 -69.22 -52.50
N GLU A 320 -77.74 -68.17 -53.29
CA GLU A 320 -78.51 -67.84 -54.50
C GLU A 320 -78.42 -68.97 -55.53
N ALA A 321 -77.24 -69.55 -55.76
CA ALA A 321 -77.05 -70.72 -56.62
C ALA A 321 -77.81 -71.95 -56.11
N LYS A 322 -77.76 -72.26 -54.81
CA LYS A 322 -78.54 -73.36 -54.20
C LYS A 322 -80.05 -73.14 -54.28
N ASN A 323 -80.52 -71.91 -54.11
CA ASN A 323 -81.93 -71.59 -54.28
C ASN A 323 -82.36 -71.75 -55.75
N ASN A 324 -81.51 -71.35 -56.70
CA ASN A 324 -81.74 -71.56 -58.13
C ASN A 324 -81.69 -73.05 -58.52
N GLU A 325 -80.79 -73.83 -57.92
CA GLU A 325 -80.73 -75.30 -58.05
C GLU A 325 -82.01 -75.95 -57.52
N GLY A 326 -82.47 -75.58 -56.32
CA GLY A 326 -83.75 -76.04 -55.75
C GLY A 326 -84.94 -75.70 -56.65
N ASN A 327 -85.03 -74.45 -57.09
CA ASN A 327 -86.04 -74.00 -58.06
C ASN A 327 -85.99 -74.76 -59.39
N ALA A 328 -84.79 -75.17 -59.86
CA ALA A 328 -84.63 -75.98 -61.06
C ALA A 328 -85.00 -77.44 -60.83
N LEU A 329 -84.67 -78.01 -59.67
CA LEU A 329 -85.05 -79.37 -59.25
C LEU A 329 -86.56 -79.50 -59.05
N ASP A 330 -87.24 -78.51 -58.51
CA ASP A 330 -88.71 -78.53 -58.36
C ASP A 330 -89.42 -78.32 -59.70
N LYS A 331 -88.89 -77.48 -60.60
CA LYS A 331 -89.33 -77.45 -62.01
C LYS A 331 -89.10 -78.80 -62.71
N LEU A 332 -87.97 -79.46 -62.46
CA LEU A 332 -87.67 -80.79 -63.03
C LEU A 332 -88.64 -81.85 -62.49
N ARG A 333 -88.94 -81.85 -61.18
CA ARG A 333 -89.97 -82.72 -60.57
C ARG A 333 -91.35 -82.46 -61.15
N GLN A 334 -91.72 -81.19 -61.37
CA GLN A 334 -92.98 -80.82 -62.01
C GLN A 334 -93.04 -81.32 -63.47
N LEU A 335 -91.95 -81.16 -64.23
CA LEU A 335 -91.84 -81.69 -65.60
C LEU A 335 -91.88 -83.22 -65.63
N GLN A 336 -91.20 -83.91 -64.71
CA GLN A 336 -91.26 -85.37 -64.56
C GLN A 336 -92.68 -85.85 -64.24
N LYS A 337 -93.41 -85.15 -63.35
CA LYS A 337 -94.82 -85.42 -63.06
C LYS A 337 -95.71 -85.20 -64.28
N ASN A 338 -95.47 -84.13 -65.04
CA ASN A 338 -96.21 -83.86 -66.28
C ASN A 338 -95.92 -84.93 -67.34
N VAL A 339 -94.68 -85.39 -67.49
CA VAL A 339 -94.31 -86.52 -68.36
C VAL A 339 -95.00 -87.80 -67.92
N ALA A 340 -95.01 -88.13 -66.62
CA ALA A 340 -95.72 -89.30 -66.10
C ALA A 340 -97.24 -89.22 -66.35
N ASN A 341 -97.85 -88.03 -66.25
CA ASN A 341 -99.24 -87.81 -66.63
C ASN A 341 -99.45 -88.05 -68.14
N CYS A 342 -98.63 -87.47 -69.02
CA CYS A 342 -98.71 -87.67 -70.47
C CYS A 342 -98.43 -89.13 -70.88
N GLU A 343 -97.56 -89.85 -70.17
CA GLU A 343 -97.37 -91.29 -70.37
C GLU A 343 -98.61 -92.09 -69.96
N ASN A 344 -99.31 -91.69 -68.89
CA ASN A 344 -100.56 -92.31 -68.46
C ASN A 344 -101.71 -92.01 -69.42
N GLU A 345 -101.83 -90.77 -69.89
CA GLU A 345 -102.75 -90.39 -70.97
C GLU A 345 -102.46 -91.19 -72.25
N ARG A 346 -101.18 -91.36 -72.61
CA ARG A 346 -100.75 -92.21 -73.73
C ARG A 346 -101.10 -93.69 -73.51
N ARG A 347 -100.98 -94.23 -72.29
CA ARG A 347 -101.46 -95.60 -71.96
C ARG A 347 -102.97 -95.71 -72.18
N VAL A 348 -103.76 -94.83 -71.58
CA VAL A 348 -105.23 -94.81 -71.72
C VAL A 348 -105.67 -94.62 -73.18
N LEU A 349 -104.97 -93.80 -73.97
CA LEU A 349 -105.21 -93.67 -75.41
C LEU A 349 -104.81 -94.93 -76.20
N SER A 350 -103.76 -95.64 -75.78
CA SER A 350 -103.35 -96.91 -76.38
C SER A 350 -104.35 -98.03 -76.06
N GLU A 351 -104.87 -98.08 -74.83
CA GLU A 351 -105.92 -99.02 -74.39
C GLU A 351 -107.23 -98.77 -75.14
N LYS A 352 -107.64 -97.49 -75.28
CA LYS A 352 -108.78 -97.10 -76.13
C LYS A 352 -108.57 -97.48 -77.60
N LEU A 353 -107.36 -97.31 -78.13
CA LEU A 353 -107.03 -97.72 -79.49
C LEU A 353 -107.13 -99.24 -79.67
N GLU A 354 -106.64 -100.03 -78.71
CA GLU A 354 -106.72 -101.50 -78.77
C GLU A 354 -108.16 -102.00 -78.63
N SER A 355 -108.96 -101.37 -77.76
CA SER A 355 -110.42 -101.62 -77.68
C SER A 355 -111.15 -101.26 -78.98
N ALA A 356 -110.73 -100.20 -79.68
CA ALA A 356 -111.26 -99.87 -80.99
C ALA A 356 -110.83 -100.90 -82.07
N LYS A 357 -109.61 -101.44 -81.98
CA LYS A 357 -109.15 -102.54 -82.86
C LYS A 357 -109.91 -103.85 -82.60
N SER A 358 -110.21 -104.19 -81.34
CA SER A 358 -110.98 -105.40 -81.04
C SER A 358 -112.43 -105.27 -81.52
N ALA A 359 -113.08 -104.12 -81.32
CA ALA A 359 -114.38 -103.85 -81.92
C ALA A 359 -114.34 -103.92 -83.46
N LEU A 360 -113.27 -103.41 -84.09
CA LEU A 360 -113.07 -103.52 -85.54
C LEU A 360 -112.83 -104.97 -86.00
N SER A 361 -112.16 -105.82 -85.22
CA SER A 361 -111.95 -107.22 -85.57
C SER A 361 -113.23 -108.05 -85.39
N GLU A 362 -114.06 -107.73 -84.40
CA GLU A 362 -115.42 -108.28 -84.28
C GLU A 362 -116.31 -107.86 -85.44
N LEU A 363 -116.30 -106.59 -85.85
CA LEU A 363 -117.01 -106.11 -87.04
C LEU A 363 -116.54 -106.81 -88.32
N LYS A 364 -115.22 -107.06 -88.47
CA LYS A 364 -114.69 -107.87 -89.59
C LYS A 364 -115.16 -109.32 -89.53
N ARG A 365 -115.18 -109.94 -88.34
CA ARG A 365 -115.68 -111.31 -88.15
C ARG A 365 -117.17 -111.40 -88.50
N LEU A 366 -117.96 -110.40 -88.09
CA LEU A 366 -119.38 -110.28 -88.46
C LEU A 366 -119.56 -110.10 -89.97
N ASN A 367 -118.74 -109.25 -90.60
CA ASN A 367 -118.76 -109.07 -92.06
C ASN A 367 -118.46 -110.38 -92.80
N CYS A 368 -117.43 -111.13 -92.39
CA CYS A 368 -117.17 -112.46 -92.97
C CYS A 368 -118.32 -113.45 -92.76
N THR A 369 -119.02 -113.43 -91.62
CA THR A 369 -120.24 -114.25 -91.44
C THR A 369 -121.43 -113.80 -92.29
N LEU A 370 -121.48 -112.53 -92.73
CA LEU A 370 -122.47 -112.03 -93.70
C LEU A 370 -122.07 -112.40 -95.14
N GLU A 371 -120.78 -112.30 -95.49
CA GLU A 371 -120.22 -112.76 -96.77
C GLU A 371 -120.46 -114.27 -96.98
N ASP A 372 -120.30 -115.06 -95.91
CA ASP A 372 -120.65 -116.48 -95.83
C ASP A 372 -122.15 -116.76 -96.02
N GLN A 373 -123.03 -115.86 -95.56
CA GLN A 373 -124.48 -115.98 -95.78
C GLN A 373 -124.83 -115.63 -97.23
N VAL A 374 -124.22 -114.58 -97.80
CA VAL A 374 -124.37 -114.23 -99.22
C VAL A 374 -123.92 -115.40 -100.10
N HIS A 375 -122.74 -115.99 -99.86
CA HIS A 375 -122.27 -117.15 -100.62
C HIS A 375 -123.23 -118.35 -100.57
N ARG A 376 -123.85 -118.62 -99.41
CA ARG A 376 -124.85 -119.69 -99.27
C ARG A 376 -126.12 -119.39 -100.07
N LEU A 377 -126.59 -118.14 -100.05
CA LEU A 377 -127.74 -117.70 -100.84
C LEU A 377 -127.45 -117.76 -102.34
N THR A 378 -126.25 -117.35 -102.79
CA THR A 378 -125.83 -117.46 -104.20
C THR A 378 -125.78 -118.92 -104.67
N ASN A 379 -125.24 -119.84 -103.86
CA ASN A 379 -125.22 -121.27 -104.20
C ASN A 379 -126.63 -121.91 -104.22
N GLN A 380 -127.55 -121.44 -103.37
CA GLN A 380 -128.96 -121.85 -103.42
C GLN A 380 -129.63 -121.38 -104.71
N LEU A 381 -129.32 -120.16 -105.16
CA LEU A 381 -129.84 -119.56 -106.39
C LEU A 381 -129.36 -120.34 -107.63
N ALA A 382 -128.06 -120.65 -107.72
CA ALA A 382 -127.48 -121.44 -108.82
C ALA A 382 -128.09 -122.86 -108.94
N ASN A 383 -128.42 -123.52 -107.82
CA ASN A 383 -129.10 -124.82 -107.85
C ASN A 383 -130.52 -124.74 -108.44
N ILE A 384 -131.23 -123.63 -108.27
CA ILE A 384 -132.57 -123.41 -108.85
C ILE A 384 -132.46 -123.18 -110.37
N GLU A 385 -131.39 -122.51 -110.83
CA GLU A 385 -131.13 -122.31 -112.26
C GLU A 385 -130.89 -123.63 -113.00
N VAL A 386 -130.18 -124.58 -112.37
CA VAL A 386 -130.00 -125.95 -112.92
C VAL A 386 -131.35 -126.68 -113.05
N GLN A 387 -132.22 -126.60 -112.03
CA GLN A 387 -133.56 -127.20 -112.08
C GLN A 387 -134.44 -126.59 -113.18
N ARG A 388 -134.24 -125.31 -113.52
CA ARG A 388 -134.91 -124.66 -114.65
C ARG A 388 -134.49 -125.25 -116.00
N ALA A 389 -133.20 -125.54 -116.18
CA ALA A 389 -132.65 -126.05 -117.44
C ALA A 389 -133.16 -127.44 -117.82
N ASP A 390 -133.35 -128.34 -116.85
CA ASP A 390 -133.92 -129.67 -117.11
C ASP A 390 -135.41 -129.61 -117.52
N LEU A 391 -136.18 -128.67 -116.97
CA LEU A 391 -137.57 -128.45 -117.38
C LEU A 391 -137.68 -127.83 -118.79
N GLU A 392 -136.75 -126.95 -119.17
CA GLU A 392 -136.62 -126.44 -120.55
C GLU A 392 -136.24 -127.53 -121.58
N SER A 393 -135.73 -128.69 -121.13
CA SER A 393 -135.38 -129.82 -122.00
C SER A 393 -136.64 -130.58 -122.46
N GLN A 394 -137.57 -130.88 -121.53
CA GLN A 394 -138.77 -131.68 -121.82
C GLN A 394 -139.74 -131.00 -122.80
N LEU A 395 -139.66 -129.68 -122.94
CA LEU A 395 -140.53 -128.87 -123.80
C LEU A 395 -140.10 -128.84 -125.29
N ARG A 396 -138.98 -129.46 -125.65
CA ARG A 396 -138.40 -129.40 -127.02
C ARG A 396 -138.85 -130.52 -127.97
N MET A 397 -139.80 -131.36 -127.58
CA MET A 397 -140.17 -132.60 -128.29
C MET A 397 -141.30 -132.47 -129.32
N THR A 398 -141.91 -131.29 -129.54
CA THR A 398 -143.20 -131.22 -130.28
C THR A 398 -143.37 -130.14 -131.37
N THR A 399 -142.44 -129.19 -131.59
CA THR A 399 -142.48 -128.25 -132.74
C THR A 399 -141.09 -127.81 -133.18
N TRP A 400 -140.88 -127.58 -134.50
CA TRP A 400 -139.59 -127.20 -135.07
C TRP A 400 -139.73 -126.52 -136.45
N ASP A 401 -139.36 -125.23 -136.56
CA ASP A 401 -138.41 -124.65 -137.53
C ASP A 401 -138.37 -123.09 -137.36
N GLY A 402 -137.30 -122.43 -137.79
CA GLY A 402 -137.17 -120.96 -137.88
C GLY A 402 -136.91 -120.22 -136.56
N LYS A 403 -135.95 -119.27 -136.56
CA LYS A 403 -135.62 -118.43 -135.38
C LYS A 403 -135.32 -116.97 -135.77
N GLU A 404 -135.96 -116.02 -135.10
CA GLU A 404 -135.55 -114.61 -135.03
C GLU A 404 -135.97 -113.94 -133.70
N SER A 405 -135.36 -112.78 -133.43
CA SER A 405 -135.80 -111.66 -132.56
C SER A 405 -136.14 -111.91 -131.08
N ASN A 406 -135.33 -111.31 -130.19
CA ASN A 406 -135.72 -110.03 -129.58
C ASN A 406 -134.55 -109.33 -128.89
N ASP A 407 -134.57 -107.99 -128.92
CA ASP A 407 -133.63 -107.10 -128.23
C ASP A 407 -134.39 -105.85 -127.75
N SER A 408 -134.07 -105.30 -126.57
CA SER A 408 -134.91 -104.26 -125.93
C SER A 408 -134.18 -103.51 -124.80
N GLY A 409 -134.32 -102.18 -124.64
CA GLY A 409 -135.11 -101.24 -125.44
C GLY A 409 -135.76 -100.08 -124.66
N GLU A 410 -135.60 -100.02 -123.32
CA GLU A 410 -136.40 -99.10 -122.48
C GLU A 410 -135.66 -98.19 -121.48
N LEU A 411 -134.44 -98.52 -121.05
CA LEU A 411 -133.67 -97.64 -120.16
C LEU A 411 -132.95 -96.47 -120.88
N GLU A 412 -132.89 -96.47 -122.21
CA GLU A 412 -132.35 -95.33 -122.98
C GLU A 412 -133.20 -94.05 -122.86
N ARG A 413 -134.45 -94.16 -122.38
CA ARG A 413 -135.38 -93.02 -122.33
C ARG A 413 -135.11 -92.07 -121.16
N GLU A 414 -134.61 -92.55 -120.03
CA GLU A 414 -134.23 -91.68 -118.90
C GLU A 414 -132.93 -90.91 -119.16
N LEU A 415 -131.98 -91.50 -119.91
CA LEU A 415 -130.76 -90.82 -120.36
C LEU A 415 -131.09 -89.56 -121.16
N HIS A 416 -132.10 -89.63 -122.05
CA HIS A 416 -132.58 -88.51 -122.84
C HIS A 416 -133.40 -87.46 -122.07
N ALA A 417 -133.82 -87.73 -120.83
CA ALA A 417 -134.45 -86.74 -119.96
C ALA A 417 -133.38 -85.89 -119.27
N LEU A 418 -132.46 -86.51 -118.53
CA LEU A 418 -131.44 -85.82 -117.73
C LEU A 418 -130.38 -85.10 -118.59
N GLN A 419 -130.17 -85.51 -119.86
CA GLN A 419 -129.34 -84.75 -120.79
C GLN A 419 -129.92 -83.38 -121.18
N ARG A 420 -131.23 -83.12 -121.04
CA ARG A 420 -131.84 -81.82 -121.39
C ARG A 420 -131.66 -80.76 -120.31
N GLU A 421 -131.79 -81.11 -119.03
CA GLU A 421 -131.49 -80.18 -117.92
C GLU A 421 -130.03 -79.70 -117.96
N ARG A 422 -129.10 -80.60 -118.34
CA ARG A 422 -127.68 -80.29 -118.55
C ARG A 422 -127.44 -79.24 -119.65
N SER A 423 -128.30 -79.13 -120.66
CA SER A 423 -128.19 -78.07 -121.68
C SER A 423 -128.79 -76.73 -121.23
N GLU A 424 -129.95 -76.72 -120.59
CA GLU A 424 -130.65 -75.46 -120.25
C GLU A 424 -129.99 -74.72 -119.08
N LEU A 425 -129.44 -75.44 -118.09
CA LEU A 425 -128.68 -74.82 -117.00
C LEU A 425 -127.36 -74.19 -117.48
N LYS A 426 -126.79 -74.69 -118.58
CA LYS A 426 -125.55 -74.12 -119.15
C LYS A 426 -125.83 -72.75 -119.78
N ALA A 427 -126.88 -72.64 -120.60
CA ALA A 427 -127.24 -71.40 -121.28
C ALA A 427 -127.68 -70.26 -120.32
N LYS A 428 -128.20 -70.58 -119.13
CA LYS A 428 -128.65 -69.57 -118.15
C LYS A 428 -127.54 -69.02 -117.25
N ASN A 429 -126.35 -69.64 -117.21
CA ASN A 429 -125.23 -69.13 -116.41
C ASN A 429 -124.30 -68.19 -117.20
N ASP A 430 -124.23 -68.29 -118.53
CA ASP A 430 -123.48 -67.30 -119.33
C ASP A 430 -124.07 -65.87 -119.20
N ALA A 431 -125.36 -65.75 -118.81
CA ALA A 431 -125.99 -64.49 -118.41
C ALA A 431 -125.45 -63.87 -117.09
N LEU A 432 -124.68 -64.61 -116.27
CA LEU A 432 -123.96 -64.05 -115.12
C LEU A 432 -122.65 -63.35 -115.53
N GLN A 433 -122.11 -63.60 -116.74
CA GLN A 433 -120.82 -63.03 -117.16
C GLN A 433 -120.87 -61.51 -117.40
N ASP A 434 -122.03 -60.93 -117.70
CA ASP A 434 -122.20 -59.49 -117.98
C ASP A 434 -122.94 -58.70 -116.88
N THR A 435 -123.60 -59.36 -115.93
CA THR A 435 -124.43 -58.69 -114.91
C THR A 435 -123.67 -58.41 -113.60
N VAL A 436 -122.79 -59.30 -113.14
CA VAL A 436 -122.08 -59.13 -111.86
C VAL A 436 -120.94 -58.09 -111.93
N ARG A 437 -120.38 -57.83 -113.14
CA ARG A 437 -119.44 -56.72 -113.40
C ARG A 437 -119.98 -55.32 -113.03
N LYS A 438 -121.24 -55.19 -112.60
CA LYS A 438 -121.90 -53.92 -112.28
C LYS A 438 -122.25 -53.70 -110.80
N LEU A 439 -122.14 -54.67 -109.90
CA LEU A 439 -122.56 -54.48 -108.48
C LEU A 439 -121.64 -55.01 -107.37
N GLU A 440 -120.49 -55.63 -107.68
CA GLU A 440 -119.44 -55.86 -106.67
C GLU A 440 -118.81 -54.53 -106.15
N ALA A 441 -119.17 -53.40 -106.76
CA ALA A 441 -118.75 -52.05 -106.37
C ALA A 441 -119.62 -51.38 -105.28
N GLU A 442 -120.68 -52.03 -104.76
CA GLU A 442 -121.63 -51.41 -103.82
C GLU A 442 -121.91 -52.24 -102.55
N ARG A 443 -122.02 -51.53 -101.41
CA ARG A 443 -122.45 -52.01 -100.07
C ARG A 443 -121.46 -52.96 -99.36
N ARG A 444 -120.69 -52.51 -98.37
CA ARG A 444 -121.08 -52.03 -97.00
C ARG A 444 -121.92 -53.07 -96.22
N MET A 445 -121.47 -53.42 -95.01
CA MET A 445 -122.19 -53.47 -93.71
C MET A 445 -121.12 -53.87 -92.65
N VAL A 446 -120.83 -53.23 -91.51
CA VAL A 446 -121.56 -52.42 -90.49
C VAL A 446 -122.00 -53.24 -89.25
N ARG A 447 -121.66 -52.67 -88.07
CA ARG A 447 -122.06 -52.93 -86.65
C ARG A 447 -123.56 -53.31 -86.43
N PRO A 448 -123.98 -53.92 -85.28
CA PRO A 448 -123.79 -53.49 -83.86
C PRO A 448 -122.90 -54.49 -83.05
N SER A 449 -122.87 -54.66 -81.71
CA SER A 449 -123.50 -54.04 -80.50
C SER A 449 -122.50 -54.21 -79.32
N VAL A 450 -122.43 -53.49 -78.17
CA VAL A 450 -123.24 -52.48 -77.46
C VAL A 450 -124.30 -53.03 -76.45
N LEU A 451 -124.32 -52.45 -75.22
CA LEU A 451 -125.17 -52.66 -74.01
C LEU A 451 -124.82 -53.81 -73.03
N ARG A 452 -125.21 -53.81 -71.72
CA ARG A 452 -125.26 -52.76 -70.64
C ARG A 452 -125.79 -53.33 -69.28
N SER A 453 -125.00 -53.18 -68.20
CA SER A 453 -125.40 -53.14 -66.76
C SER A 453 -126.01 -54.37 -66.03
N LYS A 454 -125.93 -54.30 -64.68
CA LYS A 454 -126.65 -55.04 -63.61
C LYS A 454 -126.22 -56.49 -63.27
N SER A 455 -126.35 -56.97 -62.01
CA SER A 455 -126.27 -56.31 -60.68
C SER A 455 -126.36 -57.30 -59.50
N HIS A 456 -125.48 -57.13 -58.50
CA HIS A 456 -125.67 -57.41 -57.06
C HIS A 456 -125.73 -58.86 -56.50
N ASP A 457 -125.48 -58.93 -55.18
CA ASP A 457 -125.62 -60.03 -54.22
C ASP A 457 -124.68 -61.27 -54.39
N ARG A 458 -123.95 -61.78 -53.37
CA ARG A 458 -123.82 -61.41 -51.94
C ARG A 458 -122.41 -61.67 -51.36
N THR A 459 -122.06 -60.79 -50.42
CA THR A 459 -121.37 -60.95 -49.10
C THR A 459 -121.03 -62.38 -48.60
N GLU A 460 -120.01 -62.63 -47.77
CA GLU A 460 -119.38 -61.83 -46.69
C GLU A 460 -117.85 -62.01 -46.49
N LYS A 461 -117.20 -60.99 -45.85
CA LYS A 461 -116.08 -61.04 -44.84
C LYS A 461 -114.76 -61.82 -45.16
N SER A 462 -113.55 -61.37 -44.77
CA SER A 462 -113.10 -60.16 -44.06
C SER A 462 -111.57 -59.94 -44.16
N VAL A 463 -111.14 -58.75 -44.62
CA VAL A 463 -110.01 -57.89 -44.15
C VAL A 463 -108.70 -58.60 -43.69
N TYR A 464 -107.53 -58.36 -44.33
CA TYR A 464 -106.63 -57.24 -43.97
C TYR A 464 -105.64 -56.74 -45.06
N TYR A 465 -105.22 -55.48 -44.87
CA TYR A 465 -104.20 -54.67 -45.56
C TYR A 465 -102.76 -55.27 -45.59
N SER A 466 -101.79 -54.81 -46.39
CA SER A 466 -101.77 -53.80 -47.48
C SER A 466 -100.69 -54.13 -48.52
N SER A 467 -100.84 -53.60 -49.72
CA SER A 467 -99.72 -53.20 -50.60
C SER A 467 -99.57 -51.66 -50.55
N ASP A 468 -98.45 -51.10 -51.00
CA ASP A 468 -98.42 -50.24 -52.20
C ASP A 468 -97.13 -49.42 -52.36
N LEU A 469 -96.83 -49.11 -53.62
CA LEU A 469 -95.75 -48.27 -54.10
C LEU A 469 -96.33 -47.17 -55.00
N ASP A 470 -95.48 -46.15 -55.21
CA ASP A 470 -95.37 -45.35 -56.44
C ASP A 470 -96.08 -43.97 -56.55
N SER A 471 -95.31 -43.11 -57.23
CA SER A 471 -95.53 -41.82 -57.89
C SER A 471 -96.88 -41.10 -57.85
N GLY A 472 -96.81 -39.79 -57.55
CA GLY A 472 -97.81 -38.78 -57.94
C GLY A 472 -97.48 -37.40 -57.38
N ALA A 473 -97.36 -36.38 -58.22
CA ALA A 473 -97.06 -35.00 -57.80
C ALA A 473 -98.28 -34.08 -57.97
N ASP A 474 -98.45 -33.11 -57.08
CA ASP A 474 -98.82 -31.74 -57.47
C ASP A 474 -98.41 -30.66 -56.43
N SER A 475 -98.45 -29.42 -56.89
CA SER A 475 -98.12 -28.12 -56.32
C SER A 475 -98.62 -27.80 -54.89
N THR A 476 -97.77 -27.18 -54.05
CA THR A 476 -97.83 -25.71 -53.82
C THR A 476 -96.75 -25.15 -52.86
N LYS A 477 -96.35 -23.89 -53.14
CA LYS A 477 -95.82 -22.82 -52.25
C LYS A 477 -94.40 -22.88 -51.64
N ASP A 478 -93.68 -21.78 -51.90
CA ASP A 478 -92.95 -20.90 -50.95
C ASP A 478 -91.94 -21.56 -49.97
N SER A 479 -90.61 -21.38 -50.06
CA SER A 479 -89.88 -20.13 -50.34
C SER A 479 -88.37 -20.31 -50.59
N ARG A 480 -87.78 -19.41 -51.41
CA ARG A 480 -86.39 -18.86 -51.33
C ARG A 480 -85.24 -19.86 -51.09
N GLY A 481 -84.52 -20.28 -52.13
CA GLY A 481 -83.24 -19.61 -52.49
C GLY A 481 -82.04 -20.50 -52.10
N TYR A 482 -80.80 -20.28 -52.56
CA TYR A 482 -80.21 -19.32 -53.51
C TYR A 482 -79.05 -20.03 -54.24
N LYS A 483 -78.46 -19.44 -55.31
CA LYS A 483 -77.37 -20.08 -56.07
C LYS A 483 -76.23 -19.11 -56.38
N ASP A 484 -75.01 -19.57 -56.08
CA ASP A 484 -73.72 -19.12 -56.67
C ASP A 484 -73.13 -17.74 -56.24
N TYR A 485 -71.85 -17.57 -56.59
CA TYR A 485 -70.99 -16.37 -56.59
C TYR A 485 -70.51 -15.72 -55.26
N LYS A 486 -69.31 -16.17 -54.84
CA LYS A 486 -68.03 -15.41 -54.88
C LYS A 486 -67.88 -14.05 -54.14
N ASP A 487 -66.87 -14.02 -53.28
CA ASP A 487 -66.01 -12.87 -52.86
C ASP A 487 -66.48 -11.93 -51.71
N TYR A 488 -65.46 -11.28 -51.11
CA TYR A 488 -65.44 -10.20 -50.11
C TYR A 488 -65.91 -10.42 -48.65
N LYS A 489 -64.93 -10.22 -47.75
CA LYS A 489 -64.97 -9.53 -46.45
C LYS A 489 -65.65 -10.17 -45.22
N GLU A 490 -64.93 -10.03 -44.10
CA GLU A 490 -65.40 -9.72 -42.73
C GLU A 490 -66.52 -10.60 -42.12
N VAL A 491 -66.12 -11.54 -41.26
CA VAL A 491 -67.03 -12.25 -40.34
C VAL A 491 -66.90 -11.70 -38.91
N PRO A 492 -67.86 -10.91 -38.41
CA PRO A 492 -67.92 -10.49 -37.01
C PRO A 492 -68.69 -11.53 -36.16
N CYS A 493 -67.98 -12.43 -35.48
CA CYS A 493 -68.59 -13.36 -34.54
C CYS A 493 -69.08 -12.64 -33.27
N LYS A 494 -70.36 -12.81 -32.91
CA LYS A 494 -70.96 -12.15 -31.74
C LYS A 494 -70.60 -12.83 -30.41
N GLU A 495 -70.48 -11.98 -29.41
CA GLU A 495 -70.06 -12.28 -28.04
C GLU A 495 -71.08 -13.14 -27.26
N LYS A 496 -70.57 -14.05 -26.41
CA LYS A 496 -70.86 -14.19 -24.97
C LYS A 496 -70.20 -15.46 -24.40
N PRO A 497 -69.79 -15.50 -23.11
CA PRO A 497 -69.60 -14.39 -22.17
C PRO A 497 -68.17 -13.82 -22.17
N TYR A 498 -67.21 -14.52 -22.79
CA TYR A 498 -65.76 -14.26 -22.66
C TYR A 498 -65.29 -12.89 -23.14
N SER A 499 -66.09 -12.10 -23.86
CA SER A 499 -65.71 -10.74 -24.26
C SER A 499 -65.45 -9.84 -23.05
N SER A 500 -66.32 -9.87 -22.03
CA SER A 500 -66.13 -9.02 -20.84
C SER A 500 -64.90 -9.43 -20.04
N GLU A 501 -64.64 -10.73 -19.91
CA GLU A 501 -63.49 -11.29 -19.20
C GLU A 501 -62.17 -11.04 -19.97
N PHE A 502 -62.18 -11.22 -21.29
CA PHE A 502 -61.06 -10.88 -22.17
C PHE A 502 -60.76 -9.37 -22.17
N ASN A 503 -61.78 -8.51 -22.18
CA ASN A 503 -61.60 -7.06 -22.04
C ASN A 503 -61.06 -6.68 -20.65
N LEU A 504 -61.48 -7.36 -19.58
CA LEU A 504 -60.93 -7.15 -18.23
C LEU A 504 -59.46 -7.57 -18.16
N LEU A 505 -59.14 -8.75 -18.69
CA LEU A 505 -57.77 -9.27 -18.78
C LEU A 505 -56.90 -8.40 -19.70
N GLU A 506 -57.43 -7.85 -20.80
CA GLU A 506 -56.71 -6.88 -21.62
C GLU A 506 -56.47 -5.56 -20.88
N LEU A 507 -57.45 -5.08 -20.10
CA LEU A 507 -57.29 -3.86 -19.29
C LEU A 507 -56.22 -4.08 -18.22
N GLU A 508 -56.29 -5.19 -17.48
CA GLU A 508 -55.27 -5.61 -16.52
C GLU A 508 -53.91 -5.80 -17.20
N ASN A 509 -53.85 -6.36 -18.41
CA ASN A 509 -52.59 -6.51 -19.14
C ASN A 509 -52.01 -5.15 -19.57
N ARG A 510 -52.85 -4.18 -19.93
CA ARG A 510 -52.44 -2.78 -20.19
C ARG A 510 -51.97 -2.09 -18.91
N GLU A 511 -52.66 -2.29 -17.79
CA GLU A 511 -52.29 -1.73 -16.48
C GLU A 511 -51.00 -2.35 -15.93
N LEU A 512 -50.81 -3.67 -16.04
CA LEU A 512 -49.58 -4.36 -15.70
C LEU A 512 -48.42 -3.89 -16.58
N LYS A 513 -48.62 -3.71 -17.91
CA LYS A 513 -47.61 -3.10 -18.80
C LYS A 513 -47.29 -1.65 -18.41
N MET A 514 -48.27 -0.87 -17.98
CA MET A 514 -48.05 0.49 -17.45
C MET A 514 -47.31 0.48 -16.11
N LYS A 515 -47.61 -0.49 -15.23
CA LYS A 515 -46.96 -0.68 -13.93
C LYS A 515 -45.51 -1.14 -14.08
N ILE A 516 -45.25 -2.08 -15.00
CA ILE A 516 -43.90 -2.49 -15.41
C ILE A 516 -43.11 -1.27 -15.89
N ARG A 517 -43.64 -0.47 -16.84
CA ARG A 517 -42.97 0.75 -17.32
C ARG A 517 -42.69 1.81 -16.24
N ARG A 518 -43.54 1.90 -15.20
CA ARG A 518 -43.27 2.76 -14.04
C ARG A 518 -42.14 2.21 -13.18
N LEU A 519 -42.15 0.91 -12.88
CA LEU A 519 -41.10 0.24 -12.11
C LEU A 519 -39.74 0.21 -12.85
N GLU A 520 -39.74 0.02 -14.17
CA GLU A 520 -38.56 0.14 -15.03
C GLU A 520 -37.97 1.56 -14.97
N LYS A 521 -38.82 2.59 -14.97
CA LYS A 521 -38.36 3.97 -14.80
C LYS A 521 -37.84 4.23 -13.38
N GLU A 522 -38.58 3.81 -12.35
CA GLU A 522 -38.15 3.97 -10.95
C GLU A 522 -36.84 3.24 -10.67
N LEU A 523 -36.61 2.08 -11.29
CA LEU A 523 -35.33 1.36 -11.26
C LEU A 523 -34.22 2.21 -11.90
N ALA A 524 -34.41 2.70 -13.13
CA ALA A 524 -33.42 3.53 -13.83
C ALA A 524 -33.11 4.85 -13.09
N ASP A 525 -34.13 5.51 -12.55
CA ASP A 525 -33.99 6.71 -11.72
C ASP A 525 -33.14 6.37 -10.46
N LYS A 526 -33.38 5.24 -9.79
CA LYS A 526 -32.60 4.78 -8.62
C LYS A 526 -31.19 4.30 -8.96
N GLU A 527 -30.98 3.68 -10.11
CA GLU A 527 -29.64 3.35 -10.61
C GLU A 527 -28.84 4.63 -10.90
N SER A 528 -29.48 5.68 -11.42
CA SER A 528 -28.86 6.99 -11.61
C SER A 528 -28.50 7.68 -10.27
N GLU A 529 -29.37 7.59 -9.26
CA GLU A 529 -29.07 8.08 -7.90
C GLU A 529 -27.89 7.34 -7.28
N LEU A 530 -27.83 6.00 -7.43
CA LEU A 530 -26.71 5.18 -6.95
C LEU A 530 -25.41 5.47 -7.69
N ALA A 531 -25.45 5.74 -9.00
CA ALA A 531 -24.29 6.19 -9.76
C ALA A 531 -23.80 7.57 -9.27
N MET A 532 -24.71 8.52 -9.08
CA MET A 532 -24.42 9.86 -8.52
C MET A 532 -23.88 9.80 -7.07
N ALA A 533 -24.34 8.84 -6.26
CA ALA A 533 -23.85 8.61 -4.90
C ALA A 533 -22.44 7.99 -4.92
N ARG A 534 -22.21 6.97 -5.77
CA ARG A 534 -20.89 6.35 -5.97
C ARG A 534 -19.85 7.37 -6.46
N ASN A 535 -20.21 8.23 -7.41
CA ASN A 535 -19.30 9.27 -7.91
C ASN A 535 -18.95 10.29 -6.83
N ARG A 536 -19.93 10.74 -6.01
CA ARG A 536 -19.66 11.64 -4.88
C ARG A 536 -18.73 10.98 -3.84
N TYR A 537 -18.99 9.73 -3.47
CA TYR A 537 -18.14 8.97 -2.54
C TYR A 537 -16.71 8.75 -3.07
N PHE A 538 -16.54 8.54 -4.38
CA PHE A 538 -15.22 8.49 -5.01
C PHE A 538 -14.53 9.87 -5.02
N SER A 539 -15.28 10.94 -5.31
CA SER A 539 -14.75 12.30 -5.35
C SER A 539 -14.29 12.77 -3.97
N ASP A 540 -15.06 12.54 -2.90
CA ASP A 540 -14.65 12.84 -1.52
C ASP A 540 -13.38 12.08 -1.15
N LYS A 541 -13.29 10.78 -1.48
CA LYS A 541 -12.08 9.97 -1.24
C LYS A 541 -10.85 10.40 -2.05
N SER A 542 -11.04 11.03 -3.22
CA SER A 542 -9.94 11.41 -4.12
C SER A 542 -9.50 12.87 -3.96
N CYS A 543 -10.39 13.74 -3.48
CA CYS A 543 -10.16 15.20 -3.38
C CYS A 543 -10.21 15.74 -1.94
N GLY A 544 -10.79 15.03 -0.97
CA GLY A 544 -10.84 15.45 0.43
C GLY A 544 -9.55 15.14 1.21
N GLY A 545 -8.72 16.17 1.45
CA GLY A 545 -7.53 16.13 2.31
C GLY A 545 -6.36 15.29 1.78
N ASN A 546 -6.54 13.97 1.77
CA ASN A 546 -5.50 12.95 1.61
C ASN A 546 -4.45 13.26 0.55
N ARG A 547 -4.81 13.76 -0.63
CA ARG A 547 -3.84 13.96 -1.72
C ARG A 547 -2.85 15.10 -1.47
N GLN A 548 -3.26 16.18 -0.80
CA GLN A 548 -2.33 17.25 -0.42
C GLN A 548 -1.54 16.86 0.82
N ASP A 549 -2.19 16.20 1.79
CA ASP A 549 -1.54 15.74 3.01
C ASP A 549 -0.46 14.69 2.71
N ILE A 550 -0.74 13.70 1.84
CA ILE A 550 0.24 12.69 1.38
C ILE A 550 1.46 13.35 0.72
N GLU A 551 1.27 14.41 -0.07
CA GLU A 551 2.38 15.09 -0.74
C GLU A 551 3.20 15.94 0.25
N GLN A 552 2.57 16.56 1.25
CA GLN A 552 3.27 17.21 2.36
C GLN A 552 4.05 16.20 3.21
N TYR A 553 3.46 15.07 3.59
CA TYR A 553 4.14 13.98 4.31
C TYR A 553 5.29 13.39 3.48
N ARG A 554 5.14 13.28 2.16
CA ARG A 554 6.21 12.83 1.24
C ARG A 554 7.38 13.79 1.21
N GLN A 555 7.13 15.10 1.16
CA GLN A 555 8.16 16.12 1.18
C GLN A 555 8.86 16.20 2.55
N ALA A 556 8.11 16.06 3.65
CA ALA A 556 8.65 15.96 5.00
C ALA A 556 9.52 14.69 5.18
N ALA A 557 9.11 13.54 4.63
CA ALA A 557 9.91 12.32 4.61
C ALA A 557 11.23 12.50 3.85
N LEU A 558 11.19 13.05 2.63
CA LEU A 558 12.40 13.37 1.84
C LEU A 558 13.33 14.35 2.55
N GLN A 559 12.79 15.29 3.33
CA GLN A 559 13.60 16.21 4.16
C GLN A 559 14.23 15.49 5.36
N ALA A 560 13.50 14.58 6.01
CA ALA A 560 14.02 13.77 7.11
C ALA A 560 15.11 12.79 6.64
N GLU A 561 14.92 12.13 5.49
CA GLU A 561 15.93 11.27 4.85
C GLU A 561 17.24 12.03 4.60
N ARG A 562 17.19 13.20 3.96
CA ARG A 562 18.38 14.05 3.73
C ARG A 562 19.09 14.47 5.02
N LEU A 563 18.34 14.73 6.09
CA LEU A 563 18.91 15.07 7.41
C LEU A 563 19.57 13.85 8.08
N LEU A 564 19.00 12.65 7.90
CA LEU A 564 19.61 11.40 8.36
C LEU A 564 20.87 11.07 7.56
N GLU A 565 20.84 11.18 6.22
CA GLU A 565 22.01 11.00 5.36
C GLU A 565 23.16 11.95 5.72
N ALA A 566 22.86 13.25 5.92
CA ALA A 566 23.86 14.25 6.33
C ALA A 566 24.44 13.94 7.72
N ARG A 567 23.61 13.49 8.67
CA ARG A 567 24.05 13.07 10.00
C ARG A 567 24.92 11.81 9.91
N GLU A 568 24.51 10.81 9.15
CA GLU A 568 25.29 9.59 8.93
C GLU A 568 26.64 9.90 8.26
N ALA A 569 26.67 10.76 7.24
CA ALA A 569 27.92 11.18 6.60
C ALA A 569 28.88 11.83 7.61
N SER A 570 28.38 12.68 8.51
CA SER A 570 29.16 13.27 9.60
C SER A 570 29.68 12.22 10.59
N HIS A 571 28.82 11.28 11.01
CA HIS A 571 29.22 10.17 11.89
C HIS A 571 30.27 9.25 11.23
N ARG A 572 30.09 8.90 9.94
CA ARG A 572 31.05 8.10 9.14
C ARG A 572 32.42 8.82 9.03
N GLN A 573 32.43 10.14 8.77
CA GLN A 573 33.68 10.92 8.80
C GLN A 573 34.34 10.91 10.19
N GLN A 574 33.56 11.02 11.26
CA GLN A 574 34.12 11.02 12.63
C GLN A 574 34.68 9.65 13.02
N ILE A 575 34.02 8.55 12.62
CA ILE A 575 34.55 7.19 12.76
C ILE A 575 35.88 7.08 12.01
N MET A 576 35.94 7.49 10.73
CA MET A 576 37.17 7.48 9.94
C MET A 576 38.32 8.29 10.57
N ARG A 577 38.04 9.42 11.23
CA ARG A 577 39.06 10.18 11.99
C ARG A 577 39.57 9.39 13.21
N LEU A 578 38.67 8.75 13.96
CA LEU A 578 39.02 7.93 15.12
C LEU A 578 39.79 6.65 14.72
N GLU A 579 39.42 6.01 13.62
CA GLU A 579 40.14 4.86 13.05
C GLU A 579 41.56 5.23 12.62
N ASN A 580 41.74 6.38 11.99
CA ASN A 580 43.06 6.91 11.65
C ASN A 580 43.90 7.22 12.90
N GLN A 581 43.30 7.78 13.96
CA GLN A 581 43.98 7.97 15.25
C GLN A 581 44.37 6.63 15.91
N LEU A 582 43.48 5.63 15.92
CA LEU A 582 43.77 4.28 16.42
C LEU A 582 44.88 3.59 15.61
N SER A 583 44.91 3.78 14.29
CA SER A 583 45.97 3.29 13.41
C SER A 583 47.33 3.94 13.74
N ALA A 584 47.36 5.27 13.91
CA ALA A 584 48.55 6.00 14.32
C ALA A 584 49.07 5.54 15.70
N LEU A 585 48.19 5.39 16.69
CA LEU A 585 48.53 4.91 18.03
C LEU A 585 49.04 3.46 18.02
N ARG A 586 48.42 2.57 17.22
CA ARG A 586 48.91 1.19 17.01
C ARG A 586 50.31 1.16 16.37
N SER A 587 50.58 2.06 15.43
CA SER A 587 51.90 2.20 14.79
C SER A 587 52.95 2.71 15.79
N GLN A 588 52.63 3.73 16.59
CA GLN A 588 53.49 4.25 17.66
C GLN A 588 53.81 3.18 18.71
N LEU A 589 52.79 2.47 19.22
CA LEU A 589 52.97 1.37 20.17
C LEU A 589 53.86 0.26 19.58
N SER A 590 53.65 -0.10 18.31
CA SER A 590 54.47 -1.10 17.61
C SER A 590 55.93 -0.64 17.45
N ALA A 591 56.16 0.65 17.19
CA ALA A 591 57.50 1.22 17.13
C ALA A 591 58.19 1.23 18.50
N GLU A 592 57.44 1.52 19.57
CA GLU A 592 57.96 1.54 20.93
C GLU A 592 58.24 0.13 21.48
N ILE A 593 57.41 -0.87 21.14
CA ILE A 593 57.70 -2.29 21.39
C ILE A 593 59.01 -2.69 20.69
N ARG A 594 59.20 -2.34 19.42
CA ARG A 594 60.45 -2.61 18.69
C ARG A 594 61.67 -1.91 19.32
N ARG A 595 61.53 -0.65 19.76
CA ARG A 595 62.59 0.08 20.49
C ARG A 595 62.97 -0.63 21.79
N ARG A 596 61.99 -1.04 22.59
CA ARG A 596 62.20 -1.78 23.86
C ARG A 596 62.83 -3.15 23.61
N GLN A 597 62.37 -3.91 22.61
CA GLN A 597 62.99 -5.18 22.21
C GLN A 597 64.45 -5.00 21.77
N ALA A 598 64.75 -3.95 20.98
CA ALA A 598 66.12 -3.62 20.58
C ALA A 598 66.99 -3.17 21.77
N TYR A 599 66.43 -2.43 22.74
CA TYR A 599 67.12 -2.07 23.98
C TYR A 599 67.46 -3.30 24.83
N VAL A 600 66.47 -4.16 25.11
CA VAL A 600 66.67 -5.42 25.86
C VAL A 600 67.65 -6.36 25.13
N SER A 601 67.61 -6.41 23.80
CA SER A 601 68.58 -7.20 23.01
C SER A 601 70.01 -6.65 23.08
N ARG A 602 70.18 -5.32 23.24
CA ARG A 602 71.49 -4.69 23.42
C ARG A 602 72.01 -4.83 24.85
N SER A 603 71.19 -4.52 25.86
CA SER A 603 71.57 -4.71 27.28
C SER A 603 71.82 -6.20 27.59
N GLY A 604 71.02 -7.10 27.03
CA GLY A 604 71.22 -8.55 27.10
C GLY A 604 72.39 -9.08 26.27
N ARG A 605 73.05 -8.28 25.42
CA ARG A 605 74.40 -8.58 24.89
C ARG A 605 75.45 -8.05 25.85
N ALA A 606 75.41 -6.75 26.15
CA ALA A 606 76.34 -6.09 27.07
C ALA A 606 76.48 -6.81 28.43
N ALA A 607 75.39 -7.30 29.02
CA ALA A 607 75.44 -8.08 30.26
C ALA A 607 76.14 -9.44 30.10
N ARG A 608 76.00 -10.12 28.96
CA ARG A 608 76.74 -11.35 28.66
C ARG A 608 78.21 -11.09 28.37
N ASP A 609 78.53 -9.97 27.72
CA ASP A 609 79.90 -9.60 27.40
C ASP A 609 80.64 -9.10 28.66
N VAL A 610 79.97 -8.36 29.57
CA VAL A 610 80.47 -8.07 30.92
C VAL A 610 80.66 -9.35 31.75
N GLN A 611 79.73 -10.31 31.67
CA GLN A 611 79.90 -11.59 32.38
C GLN A 611 81.09 -12.41 31.83
N ARG A 612 81.29 -12.40 30.51
CA ARG A 612 82.47 -13.02 29.85
C ARG A 612 83.78 -12.35 30.24
N LEU A 613 83.80 -11.02 30.31
CA LEU A 613 84.96 -10.27 30.81
C LEU A 613 85.25 -10.62 32.27
N ARG A 614 84.22 -10.71 33.12
CA ARG A 614 84.36 -11.14 34.52
C ARG A 614 84.90 -12.55 34.67
N THR A 615 84.42 -13.52 33.88
CA THR A 615 84.97 -14.89 33.91
C THR A 615 86.40 -14.92 33.39
N ALA A 616 86.68 -14.35 32.21
CA ALA A 616 88.03 -14.35 31.63
C ALA A 616 89.06 -13.63 32.51
N LEU A 617 88.67 -12.54 33.18
CA LEU A 617 89.53 -11.82 34.12
C LEU A 617 89.71 -12.59 35.44
N GLY A 618 88.67 -13.25 35.96
CA GLY A 618 88.79 -14.15 37.12
C GLY A 618 89.59 -15.42 36.84
N ASP A 619 89.58 -15.92 35.61
CA ASP A 619 90.40 -17.05 35.16
C ASP A 619 91.86 -16.61 34.93
N SER A 620 92.07 -15.40 34.38
CA SER A 620 93.40 -14.80 34.25
C SER A 620 94.04 -14.50 35.61
N LEU A 621 93.27 -13.97 36.57
CA LEU A 621 93.74 -13.74 37.94
C LEU A 621 94.10 -15.06 38.63
N ARG A 622 93.30 -16.12 38.45
CA ARG A 622 93.64 -17.45 39.00
C ARG A 622 94.84 -18.11 38.32
N ALA A 623 95.07 -17.85 37.03
CA ALA A 623 96.30 -18.28 36.37
C ALA A 623 97.54 -17.56 36.95
N VAL A 624 97.43 -16.25 37.21
CA VAL A 624 98.47 -15.45 37.88
C VAL A 624 98.70 -15.88 39.34
N GLU A 625 97.63 -16.19 40.07
CA GLU A 625 97.69 -16.70 41.46
C GLU A 625 98.33 -18.09 41.56
N GLN A 626 98.26 -18.90 40.49
CA GLN A 626 98.74 -20.28 40.44
C GLN A 626 100.08 -20.45 39.71
N ASP A 627 100.68 -19.38 39.18
CA ASP A 627 101.99 -19.41 38.50
C ASP A 627 103.14 -19.25 39.53
N PRO A 628 103.92 -20.31 39.84
CA PRO A 628 105.00 -20.25 40.81
C PRO A 628 106.24 -19.47 40.31
N ALA A 629 106.25 -18.95 39.08
CA ALA A 629 107.31 -18.11 38.56
C ALA A 629 107.14 -16.61 38.88
N LEU A 630 105.98 -16.17 39.38
CA LEU A 630 105.68 -14.77 39.68
C LEU A 630 105.97 -14.43 41.15
N ASP A 631 107.07 -13.71 41.39
CA ASP A 631 107.40 -13.18 42.72
C ASP A 631 106.58 -11.90 43.04
N SER A 632 106.21 -11.75 44.30
CA SER A 632 105.38 -10.67 44.85
C SER A 632 105.89 -9.27 44.47
N TYR A 633 107.21 -9.07 44.45
CA TYR A 633 107.82 -7.78 44.07
C TYR A 633 107.58 -7.43 42.59
N THR A 634 107.52 -8.43 41.70
CA THR A 634 107.25 -8.23 40.27
C THR A 634 105.78 -7.90 40.02
N LEU A 635 104.87 -8.57 40.75
CA LEU A 635 103.44 -8.28 40.75
C LEU A 635 103.15 -6.86 41.26
N GLU A 636 103.82 -6.41 42.33
CA GLU A 636 103.64 -5.04 42.84
C GLU A 636 104.13 -3.99 41.84
N HIS A 637 105.23 -4.26 41.12
CA HIS A 637 105.74 -3.33 40.12
C HIS A 637 104.79 -3.18 38.91
N GLU A 638 104.31 -4.28 38.35
CA GLU A 638 103.32 -4.24 37.26
C GLU A 638 101.96 -3.70 37.73
N ALA A 639 101.55 -3.92 38.98
CA ALA A 639 100.33 -3.33 39.53
C ALA A 639 100.41 -1.80 39.60
N ARG A 640 101.51 -1.23 40.12
CA ARG A 640 101.73 0.24 40.14
C ARG A 640 101.78 0.84 38.73
N LYS A 641 102.32 0.10 37.77
CA LYS A 641 102.38 0.46 36.34
C LYS A 641 101.00 0.44 35.68
N LEU A 642 100.18 -0.58 35.97
CA LEU A 642 98.77 -0.61 35.57
C LEU A 642 97.98 0.58 36.12
N ASP A 643 98.16 0.90 37.41
CA ASP A 643 97.48 2.03 38.06
C ASP A 643 97.85 3.39 37.42
N SER A 644 99.12 3.58 37.04
CA SER A 644 99.57 4.75 36.25
C SER A 644 98.95 4.80 34.84
N THR A 645 98.70 3.66 34.19
CA THR A 645 98.01 3.65 32.88
C THR A 645 96.50 3.83 32.99
N LEU A 646 95.88 3.37 34.08
CA LEU A 646 94.44 3.54 34.35
C LEU A 646 94.10 5.01 34.63
N THR A 647 94.89 5.66 35.47
CA THR A 647 94.75 7.09 35.80
C THR A 647 94.97 8.03 34.60
N HIS A 648 95.66 7.57 33.55
CA HIS A 648 95.82 8.32 32.29
C HIS A 648 94.79 7.99 31.19
N SER A 649 93.94 6.98 31.35
CA SER A 649 93.04 6.49 30.29
C SER A 649 91.53 6.68 30.56
N LEU A 650 91.15 7.13 31.76
CA LEU A 650 89.76 7.47 32.09
C LEU A 650 89.50 8.99 31.94
N PRO A 651 88.44 9.42 31.23
CA PRO A 651 88.03 10.83 31.21
C PRO A 651 87.58 11.34 32.59
N PRO A 652 87.75 12.64 32.89
CA PRO A 652 87.25 13.21 34.14
C PRO A 652 85.72 13.10 34.23
N LEU A 653 85.22 12.53 35.32
CA LEU A 653 83.79 12.39 35.59
C LEU A 653 83.19 13.76 35.92
N ASN A 654 82.36 14.28 35.01
CA ASN A 654 81.74 15.60 35.13
C ASN A 654 80.26 15.45 35.52
N ASP A 655 79.98 15.34 36.82
CA ASP A 655 78.64 15.11 37.36
C ASP A 655 77.70 16.30 37.10
N SER A 656 76.88 16.18 36.06
CA SER A 656 75.82 17.14 35.71
C SER A 656 74.49 16.43 35.42
N PHE A 657 73.92 15.81 36.45
CA PHE A 657 72.55 15.29 36.40
C PHE A 657 71.52 16.41 36.60
N ASP A 658 71.21 17.13 35.51
CA ASP A 658 70.05 18.03 35.46
C ASP A 658 68.75 17.20 35.44
N SER A 659 67.99 17.28 36.54
CA SER A 659 66.82 16.47 36.81
C SER A 659 65.52 17.27 36.62
N SER A 660 65.23 17.64 35.37
CA SER A 660 64.10 18.50 35.00
C SER A 660 63.11 17.83 34.03
N LYS A 661 62.29 16.88 34.50
CA LYS A 661 61.05 16.39 33.85
C LYS A 661 60.01 15.90 34.86
#